data_AF-A0A955CGA9-F1
#
_entry.id   AF-A0A955CGA9-F1
#
_cell.length_a   1.000
_cell.length_b   1.000
_cell.length_c   1.000
_cell.angle_alpha   90.00
_cell.angle_beta   90.00
_cell.angle_gamma   90.00
#
_symmetry.space_group_name_H-M   'P 1'
#
loop_
_entity.id
_entity.type
_entity.pdbx_description
1 polymer ?
#
loop_
_entity_poly.entity_id
_entity_poly.type
_entity_poly.pdbx_seq_one_letter_code
_entity_poly.pdbx_strand_id
1 'polypeptide(L)'
;MTAISNGLRRGVALAVLACAWGASSAKQADAALSYTIGGSWPDAARRDAADNAMRAIVDRYNAYGDFGNQDIYVYYNAGIPTAQASYLGSIGFGGTWPAERVAQHELAHYLGLPSGAWGSLFAGGSWGGEQAAQLVRQFEGDQATLNGDSVHFWPYGLNYDNEGSELNKQRQVAMVYAMRADLGIGTTRHPSTARIASLTASDGVGESSFNISDHWSDGYFAHPGAAYATGGYVLRTPQSPLSFSFAGNSLILSDSRPDTGLYFKGEGSSGVITIDNLLLNGGWIDHRGSNALQDVFRLDGAIHVQADSHLRASNGDVNLVAAIDGAAALTIHTTPSPTQDARYVRFLSAANSFSGNLINQSRFELATGAKFKFKIEPGGVSNAISGRGALATRLNGVVELDTSAIDQDAASTWNLVTAANVSYGNSFTIPGYANFQGVWSNGDFQFDQATGALGAVTTWNVDEDGLWSDAANWTRGVPTTHGAARLGETSGNGAGGTRVEIDSPVSLNYLTFDSSQTYSLDGSSPLSLVGDGDVVARSGGHRIGVEIAGTAGLQLSGPGSVTLAAANSYAGLTRIKSGTLRLEGEASIANSSRVQVEHGATLDVAAVTDGFRTAVGQTLAAAGGRVVGDVVVGNASVVEGTGSFSARVRVADGGRLQVGGTRLPEATALRIIDNFQTYNVATGNTVGANPGGDVTGGAWDGVFDGTSNARIA
;
A
#
# COMPACT_ATOMS: atom_id res chain seq x y z
N MET A 1 4.41 -26.79 -52.77
CA MET A 1 3.91 -28.13 -52.38
C MET A 1 4.05 -28.22 -50.87
N THR A 2 2.98 -27.83 -50.14
CA THR A 2 2.07 -28.72 -49.38
C THR A 2 2.75 -29.29 -48.11
N ALA A 3 2.26 -29.22 -46.87
CA ALA A 3 1.15 -28.57 -46.16
C ALA A 3 1.36 -28.86 -44.64
N ILE A 4 1.16 -27.91 -43.71
CA ILE A 4 0.03 -27.77 -42.74
C ILE A 4 -0.06 -28.84 -41.61
N SER A 5 0.10 -28.41 -40.35
CA SER A 5 -0.93 -28.38 -39.27
C SER A 5 -0.27 -27.96 -37.94
N ASN A 6 -0.50 -26.78 -37.35
CA ASN A 6 -1.65 -26.24 -36.60
C ASN A 6 -2.12 -27.04 -35.37
N GLY A 7 -1.82 -26.51 -34.18
CA GLY A 7 -2.50 -26.77 -32.91
C GLY A 7 -2.60 -25.46 -32.12
N LEU A 8 -3.83 -24.92 -32.05
CA LEU A 8 -4.21 -23.57 -31.60
C LEU A 8 -3.89 -23.29 -30.12
N ARG A 9 -3.23 -22.15 -29.85
CA ARG A 9 -3.38 -21.41 -28.59
C ARG A 9 -4.56 -20.45 -28.73
N ARG A 10 -5.64 -20.71 -27.99
CA ARG A 10 -6.70 -19.73 -27.72
C ARG A 10 -6.21 -18.79 -26.62
N GLY A 11 -5.66 -17.64 -27.01
CA GLY A 11 -5.43 -16.49 -26.14
C GLY A 11 -6.27 -15.33 -26.65
N VAL A 12 -7.11 -14.78 -25.79
CA VAL A 12 -7.99 -13.64 -26.05
C VAL A 12 -7.13 -12.44 -26.48
N ALA A 13 -7.37 -11.91 -27.67
CA ALA A 13 -6.74 -10.69 -28.15
C ALA A 13 -7.37 -9.48 -27.45
N LEU A 14 -6.62 -8.81 -26.57
CA LEU A 14 -6.94 -7.45 -26.13
C LEU A 14 -6.33 -6.46 -27.13
N ALA A 15 -7.19 -5.60 -27.69
CA ALA A 15 -6.81 -4.58 -28.66
C ALA A 15 -5.87 -3.54 -28.04
N VAL A 16 -4.62 -3.51 -28.51
CA VAL A 16 -3.71 -2.36 -28.32
C VAL A 16 -4.13 -1.30 -29.34
N LEU A 17 -4.90 -0.29 -28.89
CA LEU A 17 -5.12 0.92 -29.69
C LEU A 17 -3.89 1.81 -29.56
N ALA A 18 -3.04 1.82 -30.59
CA ALA A 18 -2.05 2.86 -30.78
C ALA A 18 -2.78 4.18 -31.14
N CYS A 19 -2.70 5.17 -30.27
CA CYS A 19 -3.30 6.49 -30.46
C CYS A 19 -2.58 7.28 -31.56
N ALA A 20 -3.13 7.27 -32.77
CA ALA A 20 -2.95 8.33 -33.76
C ALA A 20 -4.33 8.90 -34.09
N TRP A 21 -4.74 9.98 -33.41
CA TRP A 21 -6.06 10.60 -33.63
C TRP A 21 -5.89 12.07 -33.98
N GLY A 22 -5.94 12.35 -35.27
CA GLY A 22 -6.49 13.59 -35.82
C GLY A 22 -7.80 13.23 -36.50
N ALA A 23 -8.89 13.16 -35.75
CA ALA A 23 -10.22 12.96 -36.30
C ALA A 23 -11.07 14.19 -35.95
N SER A 24 -11.34 15.03 -36.94
CA SER A 24 -12.35 16.06 -36.86
C SER A 24 -13.72 15.40 -36.65
N SER A 25 -14.35 15.65 -35.50
CA SER A 25 -15.69 15.16 -35.18
C SER A 25 -16.71 15.89 -36.05
N ALA A 26 -17.43 15.15 -36.90
CA ALA A 26 -18.58 15.72 -37.60
C ALA A 26 -19.71 15.97 -36.58
N LYS A 27 -20.04 17.24 -36.33
CA LYS A 27 -21.28 17.61 -35.64
C LYS A 27 -22.48 17.05 -36.41
N GLN A 28 -23.53 16.64 -35.71
CA GLN A 28 -24.77 16.19 -36.34
C GLN A 28 -25.33 17.33 -37.20
N ALA A 29 -25.98 17.02 -38.33
CA ALA A 29 -26.64 18.04 -39.15
C ALA A 29 -27.88 18.54 -38.38
N ASP A 30 -27.78 19.71 -37.77
CA ASP A 30 -28.79 20.25 -36.86
C ASP A 30 -29.89 21.03 -37.62
N ALA A 31 -31.13 20.86 -37.17
CA ALA A 31 -32.18 21.85 -37.35
C ALA A 31 -31.79 23.10 -36.54
N ALA A 32 -31.66 24.24 -37.21
CA ALA A 32 -31.14 25.45 -36.58
C ALA A 32 -32.29 26.32 -36.05
N LEU A 33 -32.13 26.80 -34.82
CA LEU A 33 -32.89 27.96 -34.37
C LEU A 33 -32.54 29.15 -35.28
N SER A 34 -33.55 29.89 -35.72
CA SER A 34 -33.42 31.20 -36.35
C SER A 34 -34.25 32.22 -35.60
N TYR A 35 -34.10 33.49 -35.94
CA TYR A 35 -34.95 34.54 -35.38
C TYR A 35 -35.23 35.64 -36.40
N THR A 36 -36.37 36.28 -36.24
CA THR A 36 -36.81 37.44 -37.03
C THR A 36 -37.12 38.60 -36.09
N ILE A 37 -36.42 39.73 -36.26
CA ILE A 37 -36.75 40.97 -35.55
C ILE A 37 -37.82 41.76 -36.30
N GLY A 38 -39.00 41.86 -35.70
CA GLY A 38 -40.13 42.60 -36.21
C GLY A 38 -40.59 43.74 -35.30
N GLY A 39 -41.72 44.35 -35.67
CA GLY A 39 -42.37 45.42 -34.92
C GLY A 39 -41.63 46.76 -34.99
N SER A 40 -42.19 47.75 -34.27
CA SER A 40 -41.59 49.10 -34.14
C SER A 40 -40.74 49.18 -32.88
N TRP A 41 -39.54 49.74 -33.01
CA TRP A 41 -38.57 49.90 -31.92
C TRP A 41 -38.43 51.38 -31.54
N PRO A 42 -38.09 51.72 -30.28
CA PRO A 42 -37.92 53.10 -29.84
C PRO A 42 -36.85 53.85 -30.64
N ASP A 43 -35.77 53.16 -30.97
CA ASP A 43 -34.65 53.65 -31.76
C ASP A 43 -33.87 52.47 -32.37
N ALA A 44 -32.95 52.78 -33.29
CA ALA A 44 -32.13 51.78 -33.98
C ALA A 44 -31.15 51.08 -33.02
N ALA A 45 -30.57 51.81 -32.05
CA ALA A 45 -29.58 51.24 -31.14
C ALA A 45 -30.16 50.13 -30.25
N ARG A 46 -31.41 50.29 -29.81
CA ARG A 46 -32.13 49.28 -29.03
C ARG A 46 -32.49 48.07 -29.88
N ARG A 47 -32.88 48.28 -31.15
CA ARG A 47 -33.13 47.20 -32.11
C ARG A 47 -31.85 46.41 -32.37
N ASP A 48 -30.74 47.10 -32.60
CA ASP A 48 -29.44 46.48 -32.86
C ASP A 48 -28.90 45.76 -31.61
N ALA A 49 -29.18 46.26 -30.40
CA ALA A 49 -28.86 45.56 -29.16
C ALA A 49 -29.63 44.24 -29.03
N ALA A 50 -30.92 44.22 -29.38
CA ALA A 50 -31.72 43.00 -29.42
C ALA A 50 -31.22 42.03 -30.50
N ASP A 51 -30.84 42.53 -31.68
CA ASP A 51 -30.25 41.73 -32.76
C ASP A 51 -28.96 41.05 -32.33
N ASN A 52 -28.04 41.81 -31.74
CA ASN A 52 -26.78 41.29 -31.23
C ASN A 52 -26.98 40.25 -30.12
N ALA A 53 -27.92 40.49 -29.20
CA ALA A 53 -28.24 39.55 -28.13
C ALA A 53 -28.84 38.25 -28.70
N MET A 54 -29.84 38.34 -29.58
CA MET A 54 -30.49 37.19 -30.20
C MET A 54 -29.53 36.37 -31.05
N ARG A 55 -28.68 37.03 -31.85
CA ARG A 55 -27.64 36.36 -32.61
C ARG A 55 -26.70 35.57 -31.73
N ALA A 56 -26.19 36.18 -30.65
CA ALA A 56 -25.25 35.51 -29.74
C ALA A 56 -25.87 34.26 -29.08
N ILE A 57 -27.12 34.35 -28.61
CA ILE A 57 -27.77 33.20 -27.94
C ILE A 57 -28.19 32.11 -28.92
N VAL A 58 -28.63 32.46 -30.14
CA VAL A 58 -28.99 31.48 -31.18
C VAL A 58 -27.73 30.77 -31.66
N ASP A 59 -26.64 31.50 -31.89
CA ASP A 59 -25.34 30.91 -32.22
C ASP A 59 -24.88 29.95 -31.12
N ARG A 60 -25.06 30.32 -29.84
CA ARG A 60 -24.69 29.47 -28.68
C ARG A 60 -25.52 28.20 -28.58
N TYR A 61 -26.84 28.28 -28.74
CA TYR A 61 -27.73 27.13 -28.70
C TYR A 61 -27.46 26.19 -29.88
N ASN A 62 -27.38 26.73 -31.10
CA ASN A 62 -27.06 25.96 -32.30
C ASN A 62 -25.65 25.35 -32.26
N ALA A 63 -24.71 25.96 -31.53
CA ALA A 63 -23.38 25.38 -31.34
C ALA A 63 -23.39 24.15 -30.41
N TYR A 64 -24.36 24.05 -29.51
CA TYR A 64 -24.48 22.99 -28.51
C TYR A 64 -25.36 21.82 -28.96
N GLY A 65 -26.46 22.04 -29.67
CA GLY A 65 -27.24 20.92 -30.21
C GLY A 65 -28.58 21.30 -30.80
N ASP A 66 -29.33 20.30 -31.24
CA ASP A 66 -30.65 20.47 -31.84
C ASP A 66 -31.73 20.85 -30.80
N PHE A 67 -32.23 22.08 -30.90
CA PHE A 67 -33.36 22.59 -30.13
C PHE A 67 -34.66 22.68 -30.97
N GLY A 68 -34.64 22.22 -32.22
CA GLY A 68 -35.71 22.25 -33.20
C GLY A 68 -35.56 23.36 -34.25
N ASN A 69 -36.20 23.19 -35.41
CA ASN A 69 -36.18 24.14 -36.54
C ASN A 69 -37.18 25.29 -36.32
N GLN A 70 -36.95 26.15 -35.33
CA GLN A 70 -37.86 27.23 -34.94
C GLN A 70 -37.37 28.58 -35.44
N ASP A 71 -38.28 29.43 -35.93
CA ASP A 71 -38.01 30.84 -36.21
C ASP A 71 -38.63 31.73 -35.13
N ILE A 72 -37.78 32.31 -34.27
CA ILE A 72 -38.21 33.06 -33.10
C ILE A 72 -38.60 34.48 -33.53
N TYR A 73 -39.87 34.84 -33.39
CA TYR A 73 -40.29 36.22 -33.60
C TYR A 73 -39.93 37.10 -32.39
N VAL A 74 -39.19 38.18 -32.65
CA VAL A 74 -38.67 39.10 -31.63
C VAL A 74 -39.23 40.50 -31.84
N TYR A 75 -39.78 41.11 -30.79
CA TYR A 75 -40.44 42.42 -30.88
C TYR A 75 -40.18 43.30 -29.66
N TYR A 76 -40.54 44.58 -29.77
CA TYR A 76 -40.54 45.53 -28.66
C TYR A 76 -41.96 45.92 -28.25
N ASN A 77 -42.22 46.00 -26.95
CA ASN A 77 -43.44 46.58 -26.40
C ASN A 77 -43.15 47.27 -25.06
N ALA A 78 -43.41 48.58 -24.99
CA ALA A 78 -43.15 49.39 -23.79
C ALA A 78 -43.94 48.96 -22.55
N GLY A 79 -45.03 48.19 -22.71
CA GLY A 79 -45.80 47.62 -21.60
C GLY A 79 -45.14 46.39 -20.94
N ILE A 80 -44.10 45.83 -21.56
CA ILE A 80 -43.31 44.74 -20.95
C ILE A 80 -42.31 45.39 -19.97
N PRO A 81 -42.23 44.95 -18.70
CA PRO A 81 -41.29 45.54 -17.74
C PRO A 81 -39.81 45.30 -18.11
N THR A 82 -39.43 44.06 -18.41
CA THR A 82 -38.04 43.66 -18.74
C THR A 82 -38.00 42.95 -20.09
N ALA A 83 -38.38 41.69 -20.12
CA ALA A 83 -38.61 40.89 -21.30
C ALA A 83 -39.67 39.83 -20.95
N GLN A 84 -40.19 39.12 -21.94
CA GLN A 84 -41.11 38.01 -21.75
C GLN A 84 -41.05 37.04 -22.92
N ALA A 85 -41.32 35.77 -22.63
CA ALA A 85 -41.55 34.74 -23.63
C ALA A 85 -42.56 33.71 -23.14
N SER A 86 -43.11 32.96 -24.10
CA SER A 86 -43.96 31.80 -23.85
C SER A 86 -43.52 30.66 -24.76
N TYR A 87 -43.82 29.42 -24.37
CA TYR A 87 -43.44 28.24 -25.13
C TYR A 87 -43.88 28.33 -26.61
N LEU A 88 -42.90 28.28 -27.53
CA LEU A 88 -43.05 28.45 -28.98
C LEU A 88 -43.84 29.70 -29.43
N GLY A 89 -43.86 30.74 -28.61
CA GLY A 89 -44.55 32.00 -28.89
C GLY A 89 -43.65 33.05 -29.56
N SER A 90 -43.33 34.12 -28.83
CA SER A 90 -42.46 35.20 -29.29
C SER A 90 -41.65 35.73 -28.11
N ILE A 91 -40.49 36.32 -28.38
CA ILE A 91 -39.68 36.99 -27.35
C ILE A 91 -39.92 38.50 -27.46
N GLY A 92 -40.47 39.10 -26.40
CA GLY A 92 -40.75 40.52 -26.33
C GLY A 92 -39.77 41.24 -25.42
N PHE A 93 -39.16 42.33 -25.88
CA PHE A 93 -38.36 43.24 -25.06
C PHE A 93 -39.16 44.46 -24.61
N GLY A 94 -38.89 44.88 -23.38
CA GLY A 94 -39.65 45.89 -22.65
C GLY A 94 -38.82 47.06 -22.17
N GLY A 95 -39.09 47.52 -20.96
CA GLY A 95 -38.47 48.70 -20.32
C GLY A 95 -36.96 48.64 -20.16
N THR A 96 -36.38 47.45 -19.93
CA THR A 96 -34.93 47.25 -19.77
C THR A 96 -34.19 47.14 -21.11
N TRP A 97 -32.91 47.53 -21.14
CA TRP A 97 -32.06 47.42 -22.32
C TRP A 97 -31.87 45.93 -22.72
N PRO A 98 -32.05 45.55 -24.00
CA PRO A 98 -31.80 44.17 -24.44
C PRO A 98 -30.37 43.74 -24.16
N ALA A 99 -30.21 42.59 -23.50
CA ALA A 99 -28.91 42.03 -23.13
C ALA A 99 -28.94 40.50 -23.28
N GLU A 100 -27.79 39.91 -23.60
CA GLU A 100 -27.64 38.48 -23.89
C GLU A 100 -28.17 37.59 -22.76
N ARG A 101 -27.85 37.91 -21.50
CA ARG A 101 -28.32 37.15 -20.31
C ARG A 101 -29.84 37.07 -20.24
N VAL A 102 -30.51 38.22 -20.41
CA VAL A 102 -31.98 38.32 -20.39
C VAL A 102 -32.55 37.57 -21.59
N ALA A 103 -32.00 37.78 -22.79
CA ALA A 103 -32.47 37.08 -23.99
C ALA A 103 -32.34 35.55 -23.85
N GLN A 104 -31.25 35.06 -23.25
CA GLN A 104 -31.03 33.64 -23.04
C GLN A 104 -31.98 33.01 -22.01
N HIS A 105 -32.33 33.78 -20.98
CA HIS A 105 -33.37 33.42 -20.01
C HIS A 105 -34.74 33.29 -20.72
N GLU A 106 -35.13 34.29 -21.51
CA GLU A 106 -36.38 34.25 -22.27
C GLU A 106 -36.39 33.14 -23.33
N LEU A 107 -35.24 32.79 -23.91
CA LEU A 107 -35.13 31.66 -24.83
C LEU A 107 -35.42 30.32 -24.12
N ALA A 108 -35.06 30.16 -22.84
CA ALA A 108 -35.45 28.97 -22.08
C ALA A 108 -36.97 28.87 -21.92
N HIS A 109 -37.65 29.99 -21.65
CA HIS A 109 -39.11 30.07 -21.63
C HIS A 109 -39.71 29.75 -23.00
N TYR A 110 -39.16 30.31 -24.08
CA TYR A 110 -39.58 29.99 -25.45
C TYR A 110 -39.42 28.50 -25.77
N LEU A 111 -38.38 27.85 -25.26
CA LEU A 111 -38.09 26.44 -25.47
C LEU A 111 -38.80 25.50 -24.48
N GLY A 112 -39.63 26.04 -23.58
CA GLY A 112 -40.59 25.26 -22.79
C GLY A 112 -40.21 25.03 -21.33
N LEU A 113 -39.41 25.90 -20.73
CA LEU A 113 -39.14 25.88 -19.29
C LEU A 113 -39.79 27.10 -18.63
N PRO A 114 -40.88 26.98 -17.87
CA PRO A 114 -41.61 25.75 -17.54
C PRO A 114 -42.60 25.32 -18.63
N SER A 115 -42.89 24.01 -18.70
CA SER A 115 -44.02 23.45 -19.44
C SER A 115 -44.36 22.04 -18.92
N GLY A 116 -45.51 21.50 -19.30
CA GLY A 116 -45.86 20.09 -19.09
C GLY A 116 -45.62 19.56 -17.67
N ALA A 117 -44.71 18.60 -17.54
CA ALA A 117 -44.39 17.89 -16.30
C ALA A 117 -43.56 18.71 -15.28
N TRP A 118 -43.30 20.00 -15.52
CA TRP A 118 -42.50 20.86 -14.65
C TRP A 118 -42.89 20.78 -13.17
N GLY A 119 -44.17 20.98 -12.85
CA GLY A 119 -44.66 20.96 -11.47
C GLY A 119 -44.48 19.60 -10.79
N SER A 120 -44.68 18.50 -11.52
CA SER A 120 -44.44 17.15 -10.99
C SER A 120 -42.96 16.85 -10.81
N LEU A 121 -42.09 17.34 -11.68
CA LEU A 121 -40.64 17.16 -11.57
C LEU A 121 -40.06 17.95 -10.40
N PHE A 122 -40.71 19.01 -9.92
CA PHE A 122 -40.33 19.75 -8.70
C PHE A 122 -41.15 19.37 -7.45
N ALA A 123 -42.06 18.40 -7.52
CA ALA A 123 -42.98 18.09 -6.42
C ALA A 123 -42.28 17.64 -5.11
N GLY A 124 -41.02 17.20 -5.19
CA GLY A 124 -40.17 16.84 -4.04
C GLY A 124 -39.31 17.98 -3.49
N GLY A 125 -39.47 19.22 -3.97
CA GLY A 125 -38.63 20.37 -3.59
C GLY A 125 -37.33 20.52 -4.40
N SER A 126 -36.99 19.53 -5.23
CA SER A 126 -35.89 19.56 -6.19
C SER A 126 -36.29 18.81 -7.47
N TRP A 127 -35.53 19.01 -8.55
CA TRP A 127 -35.81 18.40 -9.86
C TRP A 127 -35.61 16.88 -9.83
N GLY A 128 -36.66 16.15 -10.18
CA GLY A 128 -36.68 14.69 -10.24
C GLY A 128 -36.27 14.08 -11.59
N GLY A 129 -35.94 14.89 -12.59
CA GLY A 129 -35.46 14.42 -13.90
C GLY A 129 -33.99 14.01 -13.86
N GLU A 130 -33.64 12.90 -14.50
CA GLU A 130 -32.31 12.29 -14.39
C GLU A 130 -31.25 13.10 -15.16
N GLN A 131 -31.57 13.58 -16.36
CA GLN A 131 -30.58 14.19 -17.26
C GLN A 131 -30.06 15.52 -16.67
N ALA A 132 -30.96 16.41 -16.26
CA ALA A 132 -30.57 17.70 -15.71
C ALA A 132 -29.94 17.55 -14.32
N ALA A 133 -30.39 16.56 -13.52
CA ALA A 133 -29.80 16.27 -12.23
C ALA A 133 -28.36 15.75 -12.33
N GLN A 134 -28.03 14.97 -13.38
CA GLN A 134 -26.65 14.54 -13.63
C GLN A 134 -25.75 15.73 -13.99
N LEU A 135 -26.20 16.63 -14.86
CA LEU A 135 -25.42 17.82 -15.25
C LEU A 135 -25.15 18.77 -14.08
N VAL A 136 -26.15 19.06 -13.24
CA VAL A 136 -25.91 19.93 -12.08
C VAL A 136 -24.89 19.32 -11.11
N ARG A 137 -24.91 17.99 -10.93
CA ARG A 137 -23.91 17.28 -10.13
C ARG A 137 -22.52 17.30 -10.75
N GLN A 138 -22.42 17.18 -12.07
CA GLN A 138 -21.15 17.33 -12.77
C GLN A 138 -20.56 18.73 -12.56
N PHE A 139 -21.40 19.77 -12.58
CA PHE A 139 -20.95 21.16 -12.45
C PHE A 139 -20.54 21.54 -11.04
N GLU A 140 -21.36 21.16 -10.05
CA GLU A 140 -21.28 21.65 -8.67
C GLU A 140 -20.82 20.60 -7.65
N GLY A 141 -20.75 19.33 -8.05
CA GLY A 141 -20.39 18.19 -7.20
C GLY A 141 -21.56 17.24 -6.96
N ASP A 142 -21.26 16.02 -6.55
CA ASP A 142 -22.22 14.90 -6.47
C ASP A 142 -23.42 15.15 -5.54
N GLN A 143 -23.30 16.11 -4.63
CA GLN A 143 -24.34 16.49 -3.67
C GLN A 143 -25.28 17.59 -4.19
N ALA A 144 -25.00 18.13 -5.37
CA ALA A 144 -25.74 19.26 -5.91
C ALA A 144 -27.16 18.87 -6.32
N THR A 145 -28.07 19.83 -6.13
CA THR A 145 -29.48 19.71 -6.49
C THR A 145 -29.88 20.83 -7.43
N LEU A 146 -30.75 20.51 -8.38
CA LEU A 146 -31.42 21.50 -9.21
C LEU A 146 -32.73 21.88 -8.52
N ASN A 147 -32.88 23.15 -8.22
CA ASN A 147 -34.02 23.71 -7.49
C ASN A 147 -34.84 24.61 -8.41
N GLY A 148 -36.07 24.90 -8.02
CA GLY A 148 -36.95 25.73 -8.84
C GLY A 148 -38.25 26.09 -8.13
N ASP A 149 -38.99 27.00 -8.76
CA ASP A 149 -40.34 27.39 -8.38
C ASP A 149 -41.32 27.14 -9.55
N SER A 150 -42.48 27.80 -9.57
CA SER A 150 -43.46 27.66 -10.66
C SER A 150 -43.00 28.19 -12.02
N VAL A 151 -41.91 28.96 -12.08
CA VAL A 151 -41.42 29.68 -13.25
C VAL A 151 -39.92 29.52 -13.47
N HIS A 152 -39.12 29.59 -12.40
CA HIS A 152 -37.66 29.67 -12.46
C HIS A 152 -37.00 28.40 -11.95
N PHE A 153 -35.74 28.18 -12.36
CA PHE A 153 -34.87 27.17 -11.79
C PHE A 153 -33.50 27.77 -11.41
N TRP A 154 -32.81 27.12 -10.48
CA TRP A 154 -31.44 27.47 -10.10
C TRP A 154 -30.68 26.24 -9.59
N PRO A 155 -29.36 26.17 -9.78
CA PRO A 155 -28.50 27.14 -10.49
C PRO A 155 -28.74 27.14 -12.02
N TYR A 156 -28.15 28.11 -12.72
CA TYR A 156 -28.15 28.22 -14.18
C TYR A 156 -29.47 28.60 -14.87
N GLY A 157 -30.44 29.15 -14.14
CA GLY A 157 -31.66 29.73 -14.74
C GLY A 157 -31.45 31.09 -15.42
N LEU A 158 -30.36 31.80 -15.08
CA LEU A 158 -30.08 33.18 -15.53
C LEU A 158 -31.16 34.19 -15.11
N ASN A 159 -31.76 33.96 -13.94
CA ASN A 159 -32.82 34.76 -13.32
C ASN A 159 -32.34 36.18 -12.98
N TYR A 160 -31.07 36.33 -12.60
CA TYR A 160 -30.46 37.61 -12.20
C TYR A 160 -29.22 37.98 -13.02
N ASP A 161 -28.89 39.28 -13.11
CA ASP A 161 -27.75 39.77 -13.91
C ASP A 161 -26.40 39.19 -13.46
N ASN A 162 -26.23 38.98 -12.16
CA ASN A 162 -25.01 38.40 -11.59
C ASN A 162 -24.80 36.92 -11.97
N GLU A 163 -25.79 36.26 -12.58
CA GLU A 163 -25.67 34.87 -13.04
C GLU A 163 -25.12 34.75 -14.47
N GLY A 164 -24.96 35.87 -15.20
CA GLY A 164 -24.63 35.91 -16.63
C GLY A 164 -23.16 35.78 -17.02
N SER A 165 -22.33 35.03 -16.27
CA SER A 165 -20.96 34.73 -16.70
C SER A 165 -20.95 33.86 -17.98
N GLU A 166 -19.88 33.90 -18.77
CA GLU A 166 -19.80 33.09 -20.00
C GLU A 166 -19.94 31.59 -19.73
N LEU A 167 -19.33 31.10 -18.65
CA LEU A 167 -19.47 29.70 -18.22
C LEU A 167 -20.91 29.37 -17.83
N ASN A 168 -21.58 30.26 -17.08
CA ASN A 168 -22.98 30.03 -16.69
C ASN A 168 -23.92 30.04 -17.89
N LYS A 169 -23.66 30.89 -18.89
CA LYS A 169 -24.39 30.87 -20.17
C LYS A 169 -24.20 29.54 -20.90
N GLN A 170 -22.98 28.99 -20.94
CA GLN A 170 -22.74 27.66 -21.54
C GLN A 170 -23.46 26.54 -20.76
N ARG A 171 -23.33 26.55 -19.43
CA ARG A 171 -24.01 25.58 -18.55
C ARG A 171 -25.54 25.67 -18.69
N GLN A 172 -26.10 26.87 -18.83
CA GLN A 172 -27.54 27.04 -19.04
C GLN A 172 -28.02 26.37 -20.32
N VAL A 173 -27.28 26.46 -21.43
CA VAL A 173 -27.68 25.75 -22.68
C VAL A 173 -27.75 24.25 -22.45
N ALA A 174 -26.74 23.68 -21.77
CA ALA A 174 -26.71 22.27 -21.42
C ALA A 174 -27.87 21.87 -20.49
N MET A 175 -28.16 22.70 -19.48
CA MET A 175 -29.28 22.49 -18.56
C MET A 175 -30.62 22.53 -19.28
N VAL A 176 -30.86 23.50 -20.16
CA VAL A 176 -32.10 23.60 -20.94
C VAL A 176 -32.27 22.40 -21.85
N TYR A 177 -31.19 21.94 -22.50
CA TYR A 177 -31.22 20.73 -23.33
C TYR A 177 -31.64 19.50 -22.51
N ALA A 178 -31.02 19.27 -21.36
CA ALA A 178 -31.31 18.14 -20.49
C ALA A 178 -32.70 18.22 -19.85
N MET A 179 -33.12 19.40 -19.37
CA MET A 179 -34.45 19.58 -18.79
C MET A 179 -35.56 19.37 -19.82
N ARG A 180 -35.35 19.77 -21.08
CA ARG A 180 -36.30 19.46 -22.16
C ARG A 180 -36.42 17.96 -22.40
N ALA A 181 -35.32 17.20 -22.30
CA ALA A 181 -35.34 15.75 -22.38
C ALA A 181 -36.15 15.14 -21.23
N ASP A 182 -35.91 15.58 -20.00
CA ASP A 182 -36.65 15.15 -18.80
C ASP A 182 -38.15 15.49 -18.88
N LEU A 183 -38.50 16.62 -19.50
CA LEU A 183 -39.88 17.06 -19.76
C LEU A 183 -40.56 16.31 -20.91
N GLY A 184 -39.83 15.49 -21.68
CA GLY A 184 -40.34 14.78 -22.85
C GLY A 184 -40.59 15.66 -24.08
N ILE A 185 -40.05 16.88 -24.11
CA ILE A 185 -40.17 17.86 -25.22
C ILE A 185 -38.83 18.10 -25.94
N GLY A 186 -37.83 17.27 -25.65
CA GLY A 186 -36.50 17.27 -26.24
C GLY A 186 -35.98 15.85 -26.41
N THR A 187 -34.84 15.71 -27.09
CA THR A 187 -34.17 14.42 -27.29
C THR A 187 -33.42 13.99 -26.03
N THR A 188 -33.41 12.70 -25.74
CA THR A 188 -32.59 12.09 -24.67
C THR A 188 -31.17 11.75 -25.12
N ARG A 189 -30.86 11.94 -26.41
CA ARG A 189 -29.51 11.70 -26.95
C ARG A 189 -28.61 12.88 -26.61
N HIS A 190 -27.38 12.60 -26.18
CA HIS A 190 -26.35 13.62 -26.03
C HIS A 190 -26.02 14.25 -27.41
N PRO A 191 -25.76 15.58 -27.50
CA PRO A 191 -25.49 16.26 -28.78
C PRO A 191 -24.18 15.80 -29.46
N SER A 192 -23.18 15.37 -28.69
CA SER A 192 -21.97 14.76 -29.23
C SER A 192 -22.19 13.29 -29.58
N THR A 193 -21.85 12.91 -30.81
CA THR A 193 -21.74 11.50 -31.24
C THR A 193 -20.34 10.94 -31.07
N ALA A 194 -19.40 11.71 -30.49
CA ALA A 194 -18.05 11.22 -30.25
C ALA A 194 -18.08 9.98 -29.34
N ARG A 195 -17.14 9.07 -29.59
CA ARG A 195 -16.90 7.88 -28.75
C ARG A 195 -15.55 7.96 -28.05
N ILE A 196 -14.67 8.84 -28.54
CA ILE A 196 -13.37 9.15 -27.97
C ILE A 196 -13.21 10.67 -28.06
N ALA A 197 -12.80 11.28 -26.96
CA ALA A 197 -12.44 12.69 -26.89
C ALA A 197 -11.09 12.83 -26.19
N SER A 198 -10.23 13.70 -26.71
CA SER A 198 -8.90 13.96 -26.16
C SER A 198 -8.84 15.36 -25.59
N LEU A 199 -8.08 15.51 -24.50
CA LEU A 199 -7.78 16.82 -23.95
C LEU A 199 -6.94 17.61 -24.96
N THR A 200 -7.30 18.87 -25.21
CA THR A 200 -6.65 19.70 -26.26
C THR A 200 -5.59 20.64 -25.70
N ALA A 201 -5.66 20.93 -24.40
CA ALA A 201 -4.69 21.72 -23.65
C ALA A 201 -4.72 21.31 -22.17
N SER A 202 -3.64 21.57 -21.43
CA SER A 202 -3.65 21.38 -19.98
C SER A 202 -4.62 22.36 -19.30
N ASP A 203 -5.36 21.89 -18.30
CA ASP A 203 -6.21 22.73 -17.48
C ASP A 203 -5.40 23.84 -16.79
N GLY A 204 -5.87 25.07 -16.93
CA GLY A 204 -5.35 26.24 -16.23
C GLY A 204 -5.52 26.14 -14.71
N VAL A 205 -5.01 27.14 -13.99
CA VAL A 205 -5.22 27.21 -12.54
C VAL A 205 -6.67 27.60 -12.26
N GLY A 206 -7.36 26.82 -11.42
CA GLY A 206 -8.78 27.02 -11.11
C GLY A 206 -9.75 26.44 -12.13
N GLU A 207 -9.25 25.90 -13.24
CA GLU A 207 -10.05 25.23 -14.27
C GLU A 207 -10.05 23.71 -14.06
N SER A 208 -11.11 23.05 -14.53
CA SER A 208 -11.23 21.60 -14.48
C SER A 208 -12.07 21.07 -15.64
N SER A 209 -11.45 20.24 -16.49
CA SER A 209 -12.15 19.54 -17.58
C SER A 209 -13.18 18.49 -17.11
N PHE A 210 -13.41 18.36 -15.79
CA PHE A 210 -14.59 17.68 -15.27
C PHE A 210 -15.88 18.47 -15.55
N ASN A 211 -15.81 19.80 -15.51
CA ASN A 211 -16.98 20.68 -15.48
C ASN A 211 -16.89 21.93 -16.38
N ILE A 212 -16.00 21.91 -17.37
CA ILE A 212 -15.91 22.86 -18.49
C ILE A 212 -15.94 22.10 -19.83
N SER A 213 -16.44 22.73 -20.90
CA SER A 213 -16.74 22.05 -22.17
C SER A 213 -15.70 22.25 -23.28
N ASP A 214 -14.89 23.30 -23.19
CA ASP A 214 -14.05 23.79 -24.29
C ASP A 214 -12.65 23.16 -24.35
N HIS A 215 -12.32 22.28 -23.40
CA HIS A 215 -11.02 21.63 -23.33
C HIS A 215 -10.97 20.25 -24.02
N TRP A 216 -12.13 19.64 -24.26
CA TRP A 216 -12.23 18.34 -24.94
C TRP A 216 -12.35 18.52 -26.46
N SER A 217 -11.76 17.61 -27.22
CA SER A 217 -11.69 17.71 -28.69
C SER A 217 -13.06 17.69 -29.39
N ASP A 218 -14.10 17.19 -28.72
CA ASP A 218 -15.47 17.23 -29.24
C ASP A 218 -16.21 18.53 -28.90
N GLY A 219 -15.64 19.37 -28.02
CA GLY A 219 -16.16 20.70 -27.66
C GLY A 219 -17.34 20.67 -26.69
N TYR A 220 -17.53 19.57 -25.97
CA TYR A 220 -18.61 19.38 -24.99
C TYR A 220 -18.08 19.10 -23.59
N PHE A 221 -18.95 19.25 -22.59
CA PHE A 221 -18.68 18.71 -21.25
C PHE A 221 -18.50 17.20 -21.35
N ALA A 222 -17.69 16.62 -20.44
CA ALA A 222 -17.52 15.18 -20.38
C ALA A 222 -18.89 14.49 -20.23
N HIS A 223 -19.11 13.38 -20.96
CA HIS A 223 -20.41 12.72 -21.03
C HIS A 223 -20.27 11.19 -21.16
N PRO A 224 -21.28 10.40 -20.74
CA PRO A 224 -21.21 8.93 -20.68
C PRO A 224 -21.29 8.25 -22.07
N GLY A 225 -21.10 9.01 -23.14
CA GLY A 225 -21.07 8.48 -24.51
C GLY A 225 -19.66 8.25 -25.04
N ALA A 226 -18.64 8.75 -24.34
CA ALA A 226 -17.27 8.79 -24.82
C ALA A 226 -16.24 8.31 -23.78
N ALA A 227 -15.16 7.73 -24.28
CA ALA A 227 -13.91 7.55 -23.56
C ALA A 227 -13.06 8.83 -23.68
N TYR A 228 -12.42 9.24 -22.60
CA TYR A 228 -11.63 10.47 -22.54
C TYR A 228 -10.15 10.14 -22.38
N ALA A 229 -9.26 10.89 -23.03
CA ALA A 229 -7.82 10.69 -22.93
C ALA A 229 -7.10 12.01 -22.64
N THR A 230 -6.20 12.01 -21.64
CA THR A 230 -5.41 13.21 -21.32
C THR A 230 -4.31 13.50 -22.33
N GLY A 231 -3.79 12.47 -23.01
CA GLY A 231 -2.57 12.61 -23.80
C GLY A 231 -1.45 13.25 -22.96
N GLY A 232 -0.65 14.13 -23.55
CA GLY A 232 0.45 14.83 -22.87
C GLY A 232 0.03 16.11 -22.14
N TYR A 233 -1.19 16.15 -21.62
CA TYR A 233 -1.77 17.31 -20.95
C TYR A 233 -2.18 17.00 -19.51
N VAL A 234 -2.31 18.04 -18.70
CA VAL A 234 -2.73 17.94 -17.30
C VAL A 234 -4.24 18.15 -17.20
N LEU A 235 -4.93 17.13 -16.70
CA LEU A 235 -6.32 17.22 -16.23
C LEU A 235 -6.32 17.59 -14.74
N ARG A 236 -7.12 18.57 -14.34
CA ARG A 236 -7.31 18.95 -12.94
C ARG A 236 -8.67 18.50 -12.45
N THR A 237 -8.71 18.02 -11.21
CA THR A 237 -10.00 17.87 -10.51
C THR A 237 -10.52 19.26 -10.12
N PRO A 238 -11.83 19.41 -9.86
CA PRO A 238 -12.37 20.66 -9.32
C PRO A 238 -11.69 21.03 -7.98
N GLN A 239 -11.46 22.33 -7.77
CA GLN A 239 -10.95 22.87 -6.50
C GLN A 239 -12.12 23.14 -5.56
N SER A 240 -12.48 22.13 -4.77
CA SER A 240 -13.64 22.16 -3.87
C SER A 240 -13.51 21.08 -2.80
N PRO A 241 -14.16 21.23 -1.63
CA PRO A 241 -14.25 20.17 -0.63
C PRO A 241 -15.30 19.11 -0.91
N LEU A 242 -16.12 19.30 -1.96
CA LEU A 242 -17.19 18.38 -2.34
C LEU A 242 -16.65 17.19 -3.15
N SER A 243 -17.47 16.13 -3.25
CA SER A 243 -17.19 14.99 -4.13
C SER A 243 -17.57 15.30 -5.58
N PHE A 244 -16.82 14.74 -6.53
CA PHE A 244 -17.08 14.86 -7.95
C PHE A 244 -16.85 13.53 -8.67
N SER A 245 -17.83 13.15 -9.47
CA SER A 245 -17.73 12.01 -10.39
C SER A 245 -17.39 12.47 -11.81
N PHE A 246 -16.43 11.80 -12.46
CA PHE A 246 -16.13 12.06 -13.87
C PHE A 246 -17.23 11.43 -14.75
N ALA A 247 -17.87 12.24 -15.60
CA ALA A 247 -19.04 11.82 -16.35
C ALA A 247 -18.74 10.92 -17.57
N GLY A 248 -17.48 10.77 -17.96
CA GLY A 248 -17.08 9.94 -19.11
C GLY A 248 -17.13 8.44 -18.84
N ASN A 249 -17.28 7.62 -19.89
CA ASN A 249 -17.28 6.15 -19.76
C ASN A 249 -15.96 5.58 -19.25
N SER A 250 -14.87 6.25 -19.59
CA SER A 250 -13.54 5.92 -19.09
C SER A 250 -12.64 7.15 -19.20
N LEU A 251 -11.60 7.19 -18.39
CA LEU A 251 -10.53 8.18 -18.50
C LEU A 251 -9.19 7.47 -18.67
N ILE A 252 -8.48 7.79 -19.74
CA ILE A 252 -7.15 7.27 -20.05
C ILE A 252 -6.11 8.32 -19.65
N LEU A 253 -5.25 7.98 -18.70
CA LEU A 253 -4.07 8.77 -18.37
C LEU A 253 -2.88 8.23 -19.15
N SER A 254 -2.42 8.99 -20.13
CA SER A 254 -1.25 8.62 -20.93
C SER A 254 -0.07 9.55 -20.67
N ASP A 255 1.14 9.03 -20.75
CA ASP A 255 2.36 9.83 -20.71
C ASP A 255 2.95 9.90 -22.12
N SER A 256 2.60 10.96 -22.85
CA SER A 256 3.42 11.42 -23.97
C SER A 256 4.35 12.57 -23.58
N ARG A 257 4.32 12.98 -22.30
CA ARG A 257 5.14 14.01 -21.66
C ARG A 257 5.26 13.74 -20.15
N PRO A 258 6.47 13.83 -19.57
CA PRO A 258 6.66 13.62 -18.13
C PRO A 258 5.74 14.50 -17.28
N ASP A 259 5.33 13.97 -16.12
CA ASP A 259 4.47 14.66 -15.15
C ASP A 259 3.08 15.08 -15.69
N THR A 260 2.54 14.42 -16.71
CA THR A 260 1.18 14.70 -17.25
C THR A 260 0.18 13.57 -16.95
N GLY A 261 -1.10 13.92 -16.85
CA GLY A 261 -2.14 13.03 -16.31
C GLY A 261 -3.12 13.77 -15.40
N LEU A 262 -3.52 13.14 -14.29
CA LEU A 262 -4.50 13.66 -13.34
C LEU A 262 -3.84 14.35 -12.16
N TYR A 263 -4.17 15.64 -11.96
CA TYR A 263 -3.73 16.44 -10.82
C TYR A 263 -4.92 16.70 -9.91
N PHE A 264 -4.83 16.24 -8.67
CA PHE A 264 -5.82 16.57 -7.65
C PHE A 264 -5.65 18.00 -7.15
N LYS A 265 -6.77 18.70 -7.05
CA LYS A 265 -6.91 20.08 -6.59
C LYS A 265 -8.01 20.28 -5.53
N GLY A 266 -8.68 19.21 -5.10
CA GLY A 266 -9.73 19.30 -4.08
C GLY A 266 -9.20 19.81 -2.73
N GLU A 267 -10.12 20.22 -1.88
CA GLU A 267 -9.83 20.87 -0.60
C GLU A 267 -10.34 20.05 0.59
N GLY A 268 -9.63 20.10 1.71
CA GLY A 268 -9.99 19.36 2.91
C GLY A 268 -9.89 17.84 2.75
N SER A 269 -10.52 17.13 3.67
CA SER A 269 -10.25 15.70 3.90
C SER A 269 -11.47 14.81 3.69
N SER A 270 -12.57 15.31 3.11
CA SER A 270 -13.83 14.54 2.99
C SER A 270 -14.21 14.16 1.57
N GLY A 271 -14.07 15.09 0.62
CA GLY A 271 -14.44 14.92 -0.79
C GLY A 271 -13.78 13.71 -1.44
N VAL A 272 -14.53 13.08 -2.35
CA VAL A 272 -14.12 11.92 -3.12
C VAL A 272 -14.17 12.27 -4.60
N ILE A 273 -13.11 11.96 -5.34
CA ILE A 273 -13.12 11.98 -6.79
C ILE A 273 -13.40 10.57 -7.27
N THR A 274 -14.49 10.39 -7.99
CA THR A 274 -14.89 9.08 -8.52
C THR A 274 -14.63 9.04 -10.01
N ILE A 275 -13.90 8.03 -10.47
CA ILE A 275 -13.70 7.74 -11.88
C ILE A 275 -14.00 6.26 -12.06
N ASP A 276 -15.18 5.96 -12.58
CA ASP A 276 -15.71 4.59 -12.66
C ASP A 276 -14.78 3.63 -13.41
N ASN A 277 -14.04 4.15 -14.40
CA ASN A 277 -13.10 3.37 -15.20
C ASN A 277 -11.86 4.20 -15.58
N LEU A 278 -10.86 4.20 -14.70
CA LEU A 278 -9.58 4.88 -14.90
C LEU A 278 -8.54 3.92 -15.50
N LEU A 279 -8.05 4.24 -16.70
CA LEU A 279 -7.04 3.48 -17.42
C LEU A 279 -5.68 4.19 -17.28
N LEU A 280 -4.77 3.62 -16.49
CA LEU A 280 -3.40 4.11 -16.36
C LEU A 280 -2.54 3.50 -17.47
N ASN A 281 -2.29 4.31 -18.51
CA ASN A 281 -1.53 3.94 -19.69
C ASN A 281 -0.26 4.80 -19.81
N GLY A 282 0.52 4.84 -18.71
CA GLY A 282 1.76 5.61 -18.61
C GLY A 282 1.64 6.88 -17.77
N GLY A 283 0.41 7.42 -17.64
CA GLY A 283 0.19 8.74 -17.05
C GLY A 283 0.41 8.84 -15.53
N TRP A 284 0.34 10.08 -15.05
CA TRP A 284 0.54 10.42 -13.65
C TRP A 284 -0.78 10.61 -12.89
N ILE A 285 -0.79 10.18 -11.63
CA ILE A 285 -1.72 10.67 -10.61
C ILE A 285 -0.90 11.44 -9.58
N ASP A 286 -1.21 12.73 -9.40
CA ASP A 286 -0.45 13.61 -8.53
C ASP A 286 -1.34 14.47 -7.62
N HIS A 287 -1.07 14.41 -6.32
CA HIS A 287 -1.72 15.28 -5.35
C HIS A 287 -1.07 16.67 -5.36
N ARG A 288 -1.69 17.64 -6.05
CA ARG A 288 -1.20 19.02 -6.20
C ARG A 288 -2.16 20.06 -5.59
N GLY A 289 -2.83 19.71 -4.49
CA GLY A 289 -3.83 20.51 -3.77
C GLY A 289 -3.28 21.82 -3.20
N SER A 290 -4.18 22.71 -2.81
CA SER A 290 -3.86 24.08 -2.45
C SER A 290 -3.25 24.20 -1.04
N ASN A 291 -3.65 23.33 -0.11
CA ASN A 291 -3.17 23.34 1.28
C ASN A 291 -2.42 22.06 1.62
N ALA A 292 -1.09 22.16 1.60
CA ALA A 292 -0.24 21.02 1.90
C ALA A 292 -0.55 20.43 3.29
N LEU A 293 -0.65 19.09 3.37
CA LEU A 293 -0.90 18.27 4.57
C LEU A 293 -2.33 18.25 5.15
N GLN A 294 -3.24 19.14 4.74
CA GLN A 294 -4.64 19.10 5.18
C GLN A 294 -5.55 18.44 4.15
N ASP A 295 -5.26 18.68 2.87
CA ASP A 295 -6.01 18.10 1.78
C ASP A 295 -5.68 16.60 1.67
N VAL A 296 -6.70 15.76 1.45
CA VAL A 296 -6.54 14.32 1.21
C VAL A 296 -7.18 13.96 -0.11
N PHE A 297 -6.39 13.45 -1.05
CA PHE A 297 -6.93 12.97 -2.31
C PHE A 297 -7.52 11.57 -2.10
N ARG A 298 -8.85 11.46 -2.15
CA ARG A 298 -9.54 10.18 -2.23
C ARG A 298 -9.98 9.91 -3.66
N LEU A 299 -9.43 8.84 -4.24
CA LEU A 299 -9.77 8.39 -5.57
C LEU A 299 -10.55 7.07 -5.48
N ASP A 300 -11.79 7.09 -5.95
CA ASP A 300 -12.70 5.95 -5.96
C ASP A 300 -13.11 5.55 -7.39
N GLY A 301 -13.76 4.39 -7.53
CA GLY A 301 -14.10 3.76 -8.82
C GLY A 301 -13.23 2.52 -9.08
N ALA A 302 -12.70 2.41 -10.31
CA ALA A 302 -11.80 1.31 -10.70
C ALA A 302 -10.56 1.84 -11.42
N ILE A 303 -9.39 1.29 -11.07
CA ILE A 303 -8.09 1.67 -11.66
C ILE A 303 -7.47 0.46 -12.35
N HIS A 304 -7.23 0.57 -13.65
CA HIS A 304 -6.62 -0.45 -14.48
C HIS A 304 -5.22 -0.01 -14.92
N VAL A 305 -4.17 -0.69 -14.43
CA VAL A 305 -2.77 -0.38 -14.76
C VAL A 305 -2.35 -1.13 -16.03
N GLN A 306 -2.47 -0.44 -17.17
CA GLN A 306 -2.23 -0.99 -18.51
C GLN A 306 -0.77 -0.83 -18.98
N ALA A 307 -0.10 0.22 -18.52
CA ALA A 307 1.33 0.47 -18.75
C ALA A 307 1.97 1.07 -17.50
N ASP A 308 3.31 1.06 -17.47
CA ASP A 308 4.08 1.53 -16.31
C ASP A 308 3.71 2.97 -15.96
N SER A 309 3.13 3.19 -14.78
CA SER A 309 2.46 4.44 -14.43
C SER A 309 2.96 5.01 -13.09
N HIS A 310 2.56 6.24 -12.79
CA HIS A 310 3.21 7.04 -11.77
C HIS A 310 2.24 7.64 -10.76
N LEU A 311 2.59 7.52 -9.47
CA LEU A 311 1.86 8.14 -8.37
C LEU A 311 2.78 9.10 -7.62
N ARG A 312 2.24 10.25 -7.19
CA ARG A 312 2.97 11.19 -6.35
C ARG A 312 2.06 11.89 -5.35
N ALA A 313 2.49 11.94 -4.10
CA ALA A 313 1.83 12.63 -3.00
C ALA A 313 2.45 14.04 -2.80
N SER A 314 2.41 14.91 -3.82
CA SER A 314 3.21 16.16 -3.81
C SER A 314 2.82 17.17 -2.75
N ASN A 315 1.52 17.27 -2.41
CA ASN A 315 0.97 18.25 -1.45
C ASN A 315 0.21 17.60 -0.29
N GLY A 316 -0.35 16.41 -0.44
CA GLY A 316 -1.05 15.69 0.64
C GLY A 316 -1.07 14.18 0.39
N ASP A 317 -1.74 13.44 1.27
CA ASP A 317 -1.91 12.00 1.13
C ASP A 317 -2.73 11.65 -0.12
N VAL A 318 -2.41 10.52 -0.77
CA VAL A 318 -3.20 9.92 -1.83
C VAL A 318 -3.79 8.62 -1.30
N ASN A 319 -5.10 8.59 -1.10
CA ASN A 319 -5.85 7.42 -0.68
C ASN A 319 -6.59 6.84 -1.88
N LEU A 320 -6.09 5.71 -2.39
CA LEU A 320 -6.74 4.93 -3.43
C LEU A 320 -7.80 4.04 -2.76
N VAL A 321 -9.04 4.53 -2.78
CA VAL A 321 -10.23 3.80 -2.33
C VAL A 321 -10.68 2.79 -3.39
N ALA A 322 -10.48 3.15 -4.66
CA ALA A 322 -10.74 2.31 -5.81
C ALA A 322 -10.02 0.96 -5.72
N ALA A 323 -10.65 -0.08 -6.27
CA ALA A 323 -9.96 -1.33 -6.56
C ALA A 323 -8.95 -1.09 -7.69
N ILE A 324 -7.76 -1.67 -7.53
CA ILE A 324 -6.72 -1.63 -8.57
C ILE A 324 -6.46 -3.02 -9.15
N ASP A 325 -6.30 -3.08 -10.47
CA ASP A 325 -5.82 -4.25 -11.20
C ASP A 325 -4.78 -3.88 -12.28
N GLY A 326 -4.29 -4.89 -13.00
CA GLY A 326 -3.25 -4.74 -14.02
C GLY A 326 -1.92 -5.35 -13.60
N ALA A 327 -1.06 -5.57 -14.60
CA ALA A 327 0.23 -6.24 -14.45
C ALA A 327 1.43 -5.33 -14.74
N ALA A 328 1.21 -4.13 -15.29
CA ALA A 328 2.28 -3.16 -15.50
C ALA A 328 2.72 -2.51 -14.17
N ALA A 329 3.91 -1.93 -14.16
CA ALA A 329 4.49 -1.42 -12.93
C ALA A 329 3.82 -0.12 -12.46
N LEU A 330 3.87 0.12 -11.15
CA LEU A 330 3.44 1.36 -10.55
C LEU A 330 4.59 1.94 -9.71
N THR A 331 4.99 3.16 -10.02
CA THR A 331 6.06 3.86 -9.29
C THR A 331 5.48 4.94 -8.39
N ILE A 332 5.79 4.86 -7.10
CA ILE A 332 5.51 5.91 -6.12
C ILE A 332 6.75 6.79 -6.02
N HIS A 333 6.66 8.00 -6.53
CA HIS A 333 7.79 8.93 -6.62
C HIS A 333 8.00 9.72 -5.33
N THR A 334 9.26 10.12 -5.09
CA THR A 334 9.60 11.14 -4.09
C THR A 334 8.85 12.44 -4.34
N THR A 335 8.55 13.15 -3.25
CA THR A 335 7.95 14.47 -3.35
C THR A 335 9.03 15.54 -3.59
N PRO A 336 8.71 16.68 -4.21
CA PRO A 336 9.70 17.73 -4.47
C PRO A 336 10.27 18.42 -3.22
N SER A 337 9.68 18.20 -2.03
CA SER A 337 10.05 18.88 -0.78
C SER A 337 10.32 17.88 0.37
N PRO A 338 11.56 17.79 0.88
CA PRO A 338 11.93 16.90 1.98
C PRO A 338 11.22 17.19 3.31
N THR A 339 10.73 18.43 3.52
CA THR A 339 10.07 18.83 4.78
C THR A 339 8.61 18.40 4.86
N GLN A 340 8.03 17.95 3.74
CA GLN A 340 6.65 17.48 3.65
C GLN A 340 6.57 15.97 3.48
N ASP A 341 7.66 15.28 3.79
CA ASP A 341 7.86 13.88 3.50
C ASP A 341 7.27 12.96 4.57
N ALA A 342 6.06 13.26 5.03
CA ALA A 342 5.27 12.40 5.94
C ALA A 342 4.03 11.81 5.25
N ARG A 343 3.81 12.17 3.97
CA ARG A 343 2.62 11.84 3.19
C ARG A 343 2.73 10.47 2.55
N TYR A 344 1.63 9.75 2.46
CA TYR A 344 1.57 8.40 1.93
C TYR A 344 0.74 8.32 0.65
N VAL A 345 1.16 7.44 -0.25
CA VAL A 345 0.24 6.78 -1.17
C VAL A 345 -0.29 5.53 -0.48
N ARG A 346 -1.60 5.46 -0.28
CA ARG A 346 -2.30 4.39 0.43
C ARG A 346 -3.22 3.61 -0.48
N PHE A 347 -3.19 2.30 -0.35
CA PHE A 347 -4.14 1.38 -0.98
C PHE A 347 -5.12 0.90 0.07
N LEU A 348 -6.42 1.11 -0.17
CA LEU A 348 -7.46 0.89 0.85
C LEU A 348 -8.43 -0.25 0.49
N SER A 349 -8.50 -0.67 -0.77
CA SER A 349 -9.51 -1.64 -1.22
C SER A 349 -9.15 -3.10 -0.92
N ALA A 350 -10.11 -3.85 -0.38
CA ALA A 350 -10.04 -5.31 -0.24
C ALA A 350 -10.19 -6.04 -1.59
N ALA A 351 -10.75 -5.37 -2.60
CA ALA A 351 -10.99 -5.94 -3.93
C ALA A 351 -9.78 -5.81 -4.87
N ASN A 352 -8.66 -5.27 -4.41
CA ASN A 352 -7.43 -5.16 -5.19
C ASN A 352 -6.99 -6.52 -5.75
N SER A 353 -6.76 -6.57 -7.06
CA SER A 353 -6.20 -7.72 -7.77
C SER A 353 -4.95 -7.35 -8.60
N PHE A 354 -4.37 -6.19 -8.32
CA PHE A 354 -3.13 -5.74 -8.97
C PHE A 354 -2.01 -6.76 -8.79
N SER A 355 -1.37 -7.08 -9.91
CA SER A 355 -0.33 -8.10 -10.03
C SER A 355 0.92 -7.57 -10.71
N GLY A 356 1.08 -6.24 -10.76
CA GLY A 356 2.27 -5.57 -11.29
C GLY A 356 3.30 -5.28 -10.19
N ASN A 357 4.49 -4.86 -10.62
CA ASN A 357 5.54 -4.41 -9.69
C ASN A 357 5.16 -3.08 -9.04
N LEU A 358 5.41 -2.96 -7.74
CA LEU A 358 5.35 -1.69 -7.03
C LEU A 358 6.76 -1.19 -6.73
N ILE A 359 7.09 0.00 -7.22
CA ILE A 359 8.39 0.65 -7.01
C ILE A 359 8.18 1.82 -6.06
N ASN A 360 8.54 1.65 -4.79
CA ASN A 360 8.38 2.67 -3.76
C ASN A 360 9.67 3.50 -3.61
N GLN A 361 9.66 4.73 -4.09
CA GLN A 361 10.76 5.68 -3.88
C GLN A 361 10.46 6.68 -2.74
N SER A 362 9.27 6.60 -2.13
CA SER A 362 8.84 7.53 -1.08
C SER A 362 8.14 6.75 0.04
N ARG A 363 6.84 6.98 0.25
CA ARG A 363 6.06 6.35 1.30
C ARG A 363 4.85 5.63 0.74
N PHE A 364 4.80 4.34 1.03
CA PHE A 364 3.74 3.44 0.64
C PHE A 364 3.05 2.86 1.88
N GLU A 365 1.74 2.70 1.80
CA GLU A 365 0.96 1.93 2.77
C GLU A 365 -0.07 1.05 2.08
N LEU A 366 -0.01 -0.26 2.34
CA LEU A 366 -1.14 -1.16 2.19
C LEU A 366 -1.95 -1.10 3.48
N ALA A 367 -3.12 -0.45 3.46
CA ALA A 367 -3.90 -0.18 4.66
C ALA A 367 -4.56 -1.45 5.23
N THR A 368 -5.03 -1.38 6.47
CA THR A 368 -5.82 -2.47 7.08
C THR A 368 -7.06 -2.78 6.27
N GLY A 369 -7.30 -4.06 6.01
CA GLY A 369 -8.41 -4.54 5.16
C GLY A 369 -8.13 -4.45 3.66
N ALA A 370 -7.11 -3.71 3.23
CA ALA A 370 -6.69 -3.67 1.83
C ALA A 370 -5.90 -4.93 1.46
N LYS A 371 -5.83 -5.22 0.16
CA LYS A 371 -5.22 -6.45 -0.34
C LYS A 371 -4.14 -6.19 -1.39
N PHE A 372 -3.14 -7.07 -1.43
CA PHE A 372 -2.17 -7.16 -2.52
C PHE A 372 -1.83 -8.63 -2.77
N LYS A 373 -1.69 -9.01 -4.05
CA LYS A 373 -1.42 -10.41 -4.44
C LYS A 373 -0.03 -10.52 -5.05
N PHE A 374 0.78 -11.46 -4.59
CA PHE A 374 2.03 -11.87 -5.24
C PHE A 374 1.81 -13.16 -6.00
N LYS A 375 2.19 -13.19 -7.27
CA LYS A 375 2.20 -14.40 -8.08
C LYS A 375 3.62 -14.96 -8.15
N ILE A 376 3.78 -16.20 -7.68
CA ILE A 376 5.06 -16.88 -7.56
C ILE A 376 5.24 -17.81 -8.77
N GLU A 377 6.41 -17.79 -9.39
CA GLU A 377 6.73 -18.58 -10.60
C GLU A 377 8.09 -19.29 -10.45
N PRO A 378 8.33 -20.40 -11.16
CA PRO A 378 9.57 -21.20 -11.04
C PRO A 378 10.89 -20.43 -11.29
N GLY A 379 10.83 -19.27 -11.94
CA GLY A 379 11.98 -18.41 -12.22
C GLY A 379 12.05 -17.12 -11.40
N GLY A 380 11.15 -16.92 -10.43
CA GLY A 380 11.06 -15.69 -9.66
C GLY A 380 9.63 -15.29 -9.32
N VAL A 381 9.38 -14.00 -9.20
CA VAL A 381 8.05 -13.46 -8.90
C VAL A 381 7.55 -12.66 -10.08
N SER A 382 6.27 -12.78 -10.41
CA SER A 382 5.67 -11.90 -11.43
C SER A 382 5.61 -10.46 -10.94
N ASN A 383 5.59 -10.27 -9.62
CA ASN A 383 5.57 -8.96 -9.00
C ASN A 383 6.26 -8.92 -7.63
N ALA A 384 6.80 -7.75 -7.30
CA ALA A 384 7.43 -7.45 -6.02
C ALA A 384 7.15 -6.00 -5.57
N ILE A 385 7.37 -5.74 -4.28
CA ILE A 385 7.48 -4.38 -3.73
C ILE A 385 8.97 -4.07 -3.57
N SER A 386 9.48 -3.09 -4.31
CA SER A 386 10.90 -2.73 -4.34
C SER A 386 11.11 -1.25 -4.05
N GLY A 387 12.37 -0.86 -3.80
CA GLY A 387 12.74 0.55 -3.60
C GLY A 387 13.70 0.78 -2.46
N ARG A 388 15.01 0.72 -2.75
CA ARG A 388 16.07 0.85 -1.72
C ARG A 388 16.13 2.22 -1.05
N GLY A 389 15.56 3.25 -1.68
CA GLY A 389 15.46 4.61 -1.14
C GLY A 389 14.11 4.92 -0.48
N ALA A 390 13.22 3.92 -0.33
CA ALA A 390 11.92 4.12 0.30
C ALA A 390 12.07 4.69 1.71
N LEU A 391 11.25 5.68 2.03
CA LEU A 391 11.24 6.36 3.32
C LEU A 391 10.31 5.69 4.32
N ALA A 392 9.29 5.00 3.82
CA ALA A 392 8.50 4.05 4.58
C ALA A 392 7.77 3.08 3.63
N THR A 393 7.72 1.81 4.01
CA THR A 393 6.93 0.77 3.34
C THR A 393 6.08 0.08 4.41
N ARG A 394 4.78 0.42 4.50
CA ARG A 394 3.88 -0.12 5.52
C ARG A 394 2.97 -1.18 4.94
N LEU A 395 3.00 -2.37 5.53
CA LEU A 395 2.12 -3.49 5.17
C LEU A 395 1.20 -3.78 6.36
N ASN A 396 0.02 -3.17 6.36
CA ASN A 396 -1.00 -3.30 7.41
C ASN A 396 -2.19 -4.16 6.98
N GLY A 397 -2.26 -4.55 5.70
CA GLY A 397 -3.36 -5.30 5.10
C GLY A 397 -3.06 -6.77 4.84
N VAL A 398 -3.78 -7.33 3.89
CA VAL A 398 -3.71 -8.73 3.48
C VAL A 398 -2.72 -8.89 2.32
N VAL A 399 -1.75 -9.78 2.48
CA VAL A 399 -0.89 -10.24 1.39
C VAL A 399 -1.32 -11.64 0.97
N GLU A 400 -1.79 -11.77 -0.26
CA GLU A 400 -2.10 -13.07 -0.87
C GLU A 400 -0.88 -13.60 -1.62
N LEU A 401 -0.56 -14.87 -1.39
CA LEU A 401 0.51 -15.57 -2.10
C LEU A 401 -0.11 -16.62 -3.02
N ASP A 402 0.10 -16.47 -4.32
CA ASP A 402 -0.33 -17.43 -5.33
C ASP A 402 0.85 -18.30 -5.75
N THR A 403 0.90 -19.48 -5.15
CA THR A 403 1.94 -20.49 -5.38
C THR A 403 1.46 -21.59 -6.31
N SER A 404 0.32 -21.44 -7.01
CA SER A 404 -0.28 -22.52 -7.80
C SER A 404 0.57 -22.95 -9.00
N ALA A 405 1.57 -22.15 -9.38
CA ALA A 405 2.50 -22.46 -10.46
C ALA A 405 3.77 -23.19 -9.98
N ILE A 406 3.91 -23.46 -8.68
CA ILE A 406 5.10 -24.08 -8.09
C ILE A 406 4.80 -25.54 -7.77
N ASP A 407 5.25 -26.44 -8.65
CA ASP A 407 4.93 -27.87 -8.53
C ASP A 407 6.02 -28.71 -7.84
N GLN A 408 7.27 -28.25 -7.71
CA GLN A 408 8.35 -29.02 -7.02
C GLN A 408 9.73 -28.36 -6.89
N ASP A 409 9.87 -27.03 -6.95
CA ASP A 409 11.20 -26.43 -6.93
C ASP A 409 11.89 -26.59 -5.57
N ALA A 410 12.99 -27.34 -5.55
CA ALA A 410 13.90 -27.48 -4.42
C ALA A 410 14.35 -26.09 -3.93
N ALA A 411 14.36 -25.89 -2.61
CA ALA A 411 15.00 -24.77 -1.88
C ALA A 411 14.97 -23.37 -2.55
N SER A 412 13.92 -23.06 -3.31
CA SER A 412 13.83 -21.78 -4.02
C SER A 412 13.40 -20.67 -3.07
N THR A 413 13.98 -19.49 -3.28
CA THR A 413 13.69 -18.28 -2.50
C THR A 413 13.25 -17.16 -3.45
N TRP A 414 12.16 -16.49 -3.09
CA TRP A 414 11.51 -15.44 -3.87
C TRP A 414 11.49 -14.14 -3.06
N ASN A 415 12.15 -13.11 -3.55
CA ASN A 415 12.21 -11.80 -2.90
C ASN A 415 10.93 -10.99 -3.20
N LEU A 416 9.96 -11.02 -2.29
CA LEU A 416 8.67 -10.36 -2.50
C LEU A 416 8.72 -8.87 -2.12
N VAL A 417 9.39 -8.56 -1.02
CA VAL A 417 9.49 -7.21 -0.46
C VAL A 417 10.95 -6.87 -0.23
N THR A 418 11.49 -6.00 -1.08
CA THR A 418 12.89 -5.52 -1.04
C THR A 418 13.01 -4.01 -0.88
N ALA A 419 11.88 -3.33 -0.69
CA ALA A 419 11.88 -1.91 -0.37
C ALA A 419 12.54 -1.64 0.99
N ALA A 420 13.07 -0.43 1.18
CA ALA A 420 13.61 -0.01 2.46
C ALA A 420 12.50 0.37 3.46
N ASN A 421 12.88 0.42 4.75
CA ASN A 421 12.03 0.90 5.85
C ASN A 421 10.67 0.18 5.91
N VAL A 422 10.71 -1.15 5.76
CA VAL A 422 9.53 -2.01 5.82
C VAL A 422 9.05 -2.14 7.27
N SER A 423 7.75 -2.08 7.45
CA SER A 423 7.09 -2.39 8.71
C SER A 423 5.80 -3.15 8.44
N TYR A 424 5.50 -4.12 9.29
CA TYR A 424 4.29 -4.92 9.23
C TYR A 424 3.41 -4.56 10.43
N GLY A 425 2.16 -4.16 10.16
CA GLY A 425 1.22 -3.79 11.22
C GLY A 425 0.58 -5.00 11.90
N ASN A 426 -0.08 -4.78 13.03
CA ASN A 426 -0.78 -5.84 13.77
C ASN A 426 -1.90 -6.53 12.97
N SER A 427 -2.45 -5.83 11.98
CA SER A 427 -3.48 -6.35 11.07
C SER A 427 -2.89 -7.03 9.82
N PHE A 428 -1.57 -7.12 9.70
CA PHE A 428 -0.92 -7.83 8.61
C PHE A 428 -1.25 -9.31 8.67
N THR A 429 -1.72 -9.87 7.56
CA THR A 429 -2.03 -11.30 7.47
C THR A 429 -1.65 -11.86 6.11
N ILE A 430 -1.25 -13.13 6.10
CA ILE A 430 -1.12 -13.95 4.90
C ILE A 430 -2.14 -15.09 5.01
N PRO A 431 -3.27 -15.05 4.28
CA PRO A 431 -4.30 -16.08 4.37
C PRO A 431 -3.73 -17.47 4.10
N GLY A 432 -4.06 -18.44 4.96
CA GLY A 432 -3.57 -19.81 4.86
C GLY A 432 -2.19 -20.05 5.51
N TYR A 433 -1.54 -19.01 6.04
CA TYR A 433 -0.24 -19.12 6.72
C TYR A 433 -0.40 -18.80 8.21
N ALA A 434 0.23 -19.61 9.06
CA ALA A 434 0.32 -19.36 10.49
C ALA A 434 1.57 -18.52 10.80
N ASN A 435 1.40 -17.44 11.57
CA ASN A 435 2.50 -16.60 12.04
C ASN A 435 3.11 -17.17 13.31
N PHE A 436 4.43 -17.30 13.33
CA PHE A 436 5.23 -17.51 14.52
C PHE A 436 6.39 -16.51 14.54
N GLN A 437 6.29 -15.51 15.42
CA GLN A 437 7.33 -14.49 15.64
C GLN A 437 7.82 -13.76 14.38
N GLY A 438 6.93 -13.46 13.44
CA GLY A 438 7.27 -12.74 12.21
C GLY A 438 7.43 -13.64 10.99
N VAL A 439 7.51 -14.96 11.21
CA VAL A 439 7.62 -15.97 10.17
C VAL A 439 6.25 -16.58 9.91
N TRP A 440 5.75 -16.45 8.68
CA TRP A 440 4.47 -16.97 8.24
C TRP A 440 4.68 -18.26 7.45
N SER A 441 4.06 -19.37 7.86
CA SER A 441 4.20 -20.64 7.13
C SER A 441 2.89 -21.39 6.99
N ASN A 442 2.71 -22.08 5.86
CA ASN A 442 1.64 -23.05 5.63
C ASN A 442 2.17 -24.50 5.57
N GLY A 443 3.43 -24.73 5.96
CA GLY A 443 4.12 -26.03 5.89
C GLY A 443 4.88 -26.26 4.59
N ASP A 444 4.38 -25.74 3.48
CA ASP A 444 4.99 -25.85 2.15
C ASP A 444 5.90 -24.66 1.81
N PHE A 445 5.54 -23.49 2.33
CA PHE A 445 6.23 -22.24 2.09
C PHE A 445 6.34 -21.45 3.39
N GLN A 446 7.34 -20.58 3.43
CA GLN A 446 7.63 -19.72 4.57
C GLN A 446 7.95 -18.30 4.10
N PHE A 447 7.15 -17.33 4.50
CA PHE A 447 7.44 -15.91 4.33
C PHE A 447 8.05 -15.34 5.61
N ASP A 448 9.22 -14.73 5.50
CA ASP A 448 9.88 -14.07 6.60
C ASP A 448 9.76 -12.54 6.50
N GLN A 449 9.19 -11.92 7.53
CA GLN A 449 9.07 -10.46 7.60
C GLN A 449 10.42 -9.74 7.65
N ALA A 450 11.45 -10.35 8.27
CA ALA A 450 12.74 -9.70 8.42
C ALA A 450 13.44 -9.52 7.07
N THR A 451 13.36 -10.52 6.20
CA THR A 451 13.95 -10.50 4.87
C THR A 451 13.00 -10.07 3.76
N GLY A 452 11.68 -10.17 3.97
CA GLY A 452 10.66 -9.95 2.94
C GLY A 452 10.64 -11.04 1.86
N ALA A 453 11.26 -12.19 2.13
CA ALA A 453 11.41 -13.30 1.20
C ALA A 453 10.43 -14.44 1.51
N LEU A 454 9.98 -15.13 0.46
CA LEU A 454 9.25 -16.39 0.53
C LEU A 454 10.22 -17.52 0.17
N GLY A 455 10.33 -18.55 1.01
CA GLY A 455 11.11 -19.76 0.73
C GLY A 455 10.21 -20.98 0.63
N ALA A 456 10.58 -21.94 -0.22
CA ALA A 456 10.03 -23.29 -0.17
C ALA A 456 10.54 -24.03 1.08
N VAL A 457 9.66 -24.77 1.75
CA VAL A 457 10.01 -25.60 2.92
C VAL A 457 10.04 -27.05 2.50
N THR A 458 11.14 -27.75 2.78
CA THR A 458 11.23 -29.20 2.63
C THR A 458 10.95 -29.84 3.99
N THR A 459 10.03 -30.81 4.04
CA THR A 459 9.65 -31.49 5.29
C THR A 459 10.14 -32.92 5.29
N TRP A 460 10.71 -33.36 6.41
CA TRP A 460 11.07 -34.76 6.65
C TRP A 460 9.80 -35.61 6.67
N ASN A 461 9.72 -36.54 5.73
CA ASN A 461 8.48 -37.21 5.34
C ASN A 461 8.36 -38.66 5.85
N VAL A 462 9.26 -39.06 6.75
CA VAL A 462 9.27 -40.41 7.32
C VAL A 462 9.35 -40.33 8.84
N ASP A 463 8.54 -41.12 9.52
CA ASP A 463 8.52 -41.21 10.99
C ASP A 463 9.52 -42.29 11.49
N GLU A 464 10.67 -42.43 10.83
CA GLU A 464 11.73 -43.39 11.13
C GLU A 464 13.12 -42.80 10.89
N ASP A 465 14.15 -43.47 11.43
CA ASP A 465 15.55 -43.08 11.24
C ASP A 465 15.93 -43.09 9.75
N GLY A 466 16.74 -42.14 9.32
CA GLY A 466 17.12 -42.05 7.91
C GLY A 466 18.29 -41.13 7.62
N LEU A 467 18.81 -41.21 6.40
CA LEU A 467 19.86 -40.34 5.89
C LEU A 467 19.28 -39.01 5.41
N TRP A 468 19.94 -37.90 5.76
CA TRP A 468 19.56 -36.57 5.30
C TRP A 468 19.63 -36.48 3.78
N SER A 469 20.66 -37.06 3.15
CA SER A 469 20.86 -37.03 1.69
C SER A 469 19.87 -37.87 0.88
N ASP A 470 19.03 -38.69 1.52
CA ASP A 470 18.03 -39.49 0.81
C ASP A 470 16.80 -38.63 0.47
N ALA A 471 16.62 -38.35 -0.82
CA ALA A 471 15.50 -37.56 -1.32
C ALA A 471 14.13 -38.18 -1.01
N ALA A 472 14.04 -39.51 -0.80
CA ALA A 472 12.79 -40.17 -0.44
C ALA A 472 12.30 -39.77 0.97
N ASN A 473 13.20 -39.32 1.83
CA ASN A 473 12.87 -38.86 3.18
C ASN A 473 12.34 -37.42 3.22
N TRP A 474 12.21 -36.73 2.08
CA TRP A 474 11.80 -35.33 2.02
C TRP A 474 10.63 -35.11 1.06
N THR A 475 9.66 -34.28 1.46
CA THR A 475 8.49 -33.94 0.64
C THR A 475 8.83 -33.20 -0.66
N ARG A 476 9.95 -32.45 -0.70
CA ARG A 476 10.34 -31.56 -1.81
C ARG A 476 11.84 -31.65 -2.13
N GLY A 477 12.40 -32.85 -2.00
CA GLY A 477 13.83 -33.11 -2.19
C GLY A 477 14.70 -32.65 -1.01
N VAL A 478 15.98 -32.98 -1.09
CA VAL A 478 16.92 -32.77 0.03
C VAL A 478 17.27 -31.29 0.19
N PRO A 479 17.07 -30.70 1.38
CA PRO A 479 17.58 -29.37 1.68
C PRO A 479 19.10 -29.43 1.89
N THR A 480 19.87 -28.98 0.91
CA THR A 480 21.34 -29.00 0.97
C THR A 480 21.99 -27.61 1.03
N THR A 481 21.35 -26.57 0.48
CA THR A 481 21.91 -25.21 0.46
C THR A 481 20.84 -24.13 0.65
N HIS A 482 21.05 -23.24 1.64
CA HIS A 482 20.24 -22.04 1.92
C HIS A 482 18.72 -22.27 1.96
N GLY A 483 18.27 -23.50 2.26
CA GLY A 483 16.86 -23.88 2.31
C GLY A 483 16.26 -23.79 3.72
N ALA A 484 14.95 -24.01 3.82
CA ALA A 484 14.26 -24.26 5.08
C ALA A 484 13.95 -25.75 5.22
N ALA A 485 14.42 -26.37 6.30
CA ALA A 485 14.10 -27.76 6.62
C ALA A 485 13.12 -27.82 7.80
N ARG A 486 12.09 -28.64 7.67
CA ARG A 486 11.14 -28.94 8.74
C ARG A 486 11.21 -30.41 9.10
N LEU A 487 11.35 -30.70 10.39
CA LEU A 487 11.29 -32.03 10.98
C LEU A 487 10.00 -32.10 11.79
N GLY A 488 9.04 -32.90 11.36
CA GLY A 488 7.74 -32.99 12.02
C GLY A 488 6.99 -34.25 11.61
N GLU A 489 6.01 -34.65 12.43
CA GLU A 489 5.27 -35.90 12.24
C GLU A 489 4.43 -35.85 10.96
N THR A 490 4.49 -36.92 10.15
CA THR A 490 3.71 -37.02 8.91
C THR A 490 2.51 -37.94 9.00
N SER A 491 2.49 -38.90 9.94
CA SER A 491 1.42 -39.90 10.03
C SER A 491 0.65 -39.97 11.36
N GLY A 492 0.95 -39.11 12.34
CA GLY A 492 0.29 -39.12 13.66
C GLY A 492 0.51 -40.40 14.47
N ASN A 493 1.40 -41.28 14.02
CA ASN A 493 1.86 -42.44 14.77
C ASN A 493 3.14 -42.03 15.49
N GLY A 494 3.06 -41.92 16.82
CA GLY A 494 4.19 -41.59 17.68
C GLY A 494 5.28 -42.66 17.64
N ALA A 495 6.20 -42.54 16.68
CA ALA A 495 7.48 -43.21 16.75
C ALA A 495 8.29 -42.61 17.91
N GLY A 496 8.98 -43.47 18.67
CA GLY A 496 9.79 -43.08 19.82
C GLY A 496 11.05 -42.35 19.40
N GLY A 497 10.91 -41.07 19.04
CA GLY A 497 11.98 -40.24 18.50
C GLY A 497 12.52 -40.70 17.14
N THR A 498 13.19 -39.80 16.43
CA THR A 498 13.74 -40.03 15.08
C THR A 498 15.18 -39.52 15.01
N ARG A 499 16.10 -40.37 14.58
CA ARG A 499 17.48 -39.99 14.28
C ARG A 499 17.63 -39.70 12.78
N VAL A 500 17.96 -38.47 12.46
CA VAL A 500 18.28 -38.04 11.10
C VAL A 500 19.80 -37.90 10.98
N GLU A 501 20.39 -38.66 10.07
CA GLU A 501 21.83 -38.70 9.87
C GLU A 501 22.26 -37.69 8.80
N ILE A 502 22.92 -36.61 9.22
CA ILE A 502 23.62 -35.65 8.35
C ILE A 502 24.91 -36.31 7.84
N ASP A 503 24.76 -36.99 6.71
CA ASP A 503 25.80 -37.78 6.05
C ASP A 503 26.63 -36.94 5.06
N SER A 504 26.15 -35.75 4.69
CA SER A 504 26.85 -34.77 3.84
C SER A 504 26.70 -33.36 4.41
N PRO A 505 27.61 -32.39 4.11
CA PRO A 505 27.48 -31.03 4.62
C PRO A 505 26.17 -30.37 4.18
N VAL A 506 25.44 -29.79 5.13
CA VAL A 506 24.14 -29.14 4.90
C VAL A 506 24.25 -27.66 5.24
N SER A 507 23.63 -26.78 4.46
CA SER A 507 23.50 -25.35 4.78
C SER A 507 22.03 -24.92 4.76
N LEU A 508 21.53 -24.34 5.87
CA LEU A 508 20.12 -23.95 6.05
C LEU A 508 19.97 -22.51 6.53
N ASN A 509 18.92 -21.83 6.04
CA ASN A 509 18.46 -20.57 6.61
C ASN A 509 17.57 -20.81 7.84
N TYR A 510 16.74 -21.87 7.78
CA TYR A 510 15.78 -22.22 8.82
C TYR A 510 15.79 -23.71 9.10
N LEU A 511 15.83 -24.07 10.38
CA LEU A 511 15.57 -25.43 10.85
C LEU A 511 14.40 -25.41 11.82
N THR A 512 13.29 -26.05 11.47
CA THR A 512 12.11 -26.14 12.33
C THR A 512 11.93 -27.57 12.82
N PHE A 513 11.90 -27.75 14.13
CA PHE A 513 11.36 -28.92 14.80
C PHE A 513 9.91 -28.66 15.17
N ASP A 514 9.00 -29.42 14.58
CA ASP A 514 7.55 -29.32 14.77
C ASP A 514 6.98 -30.70 15.16
N SER A 515 7.47 -31.22 16.28
CA SER A 515 7.00 -32.47 16.87
C SER A 515 7.15 -32.42 18.38
N SER A 516 6.33 -33.21 19.08
CA SER A 516 6.50 -33.46 20.51
C SER A 516 7.56 -34.52 20.81
N GLN A 517 7.86 -35.38 19.82
CA GLN A 517 8.89 -36.40 19.87
C GLN A 517 10.26 -35.83 19.58
N THR A 518 11.29 -36.49 20.08
CA THR A 518 12.67 -36.05 19.86
C THR A 518 13.11 -36.33 18.43
N TYR A 519 13.64 -35.31 17.77
CA TYR A 519 14.47 -35.48 16.59
C TYR A 519 15.93 -35.29 17.01
N SER A 520 16.80 -36.20 16.61
CA SER A 520 18.25 -36.09 16.80
C SER A 520 18.93 -35.94 15.44
N LEU A 521 19.60 -34.80 15.21
CA LEU A 521 20.45 -34.58 14.04
C LEU A 521 21.86 -35.05 14.35
N ASP A 522 22.17 -36.28 13.96
CA ASP A 522 23.49 -36.92 14.19
C ASP A 522 24.22 -37.10 12.87
N GLY A 523 25.49 -37.52 12.91
CA GLY A 523 26.27 -37.80 11.69
C GLY A 523 27.70 -37.33 11.79
N SER A 524 28.44 -37.46 10.69
CA SER A 524 29.84 -37.05 10.58
C SER A 524 30.06 -35.74 9.81
N SER A 525 29.01 -35.18 9.22
CA SER A 525 29.08 -33.97 8.41
C SER A 525 28.47 -32.76 9.13
N PRO A 526 29.00 -31.54 8.92
CA PRO A 526 28.53 -30.35 9.64
C PRO A 526 27.20 -29.82 9.08
N LEU A 527 26.42 -29.20 9.98
CA LEU A 527 25.30 -28.34 9.65
C LEU A 527 25.78 -26.88 9.66
N SER A 528 25.62 -26.14 8.57
CA SER A 528 25.87 -24.69 8.53
C SER A 528 24.57 -23.93 8.60
N LEU A 529 24.49 -22.94 9.49
CA LEU A 529 23.42 -21.96 9.47
C LEU A 529 23.87 -20.76 8.63
N VAL A 530 22.95 -20.20 7.86
CA VAL A 530 23.17 -19.04 6.98
C VAL A 530 22.09 -18.00 7.21
N GLY A 531 22.33 -16.76 6.76
CA GLY A 531 21.46 -15.63 7.06
C GLY A 531 21.42 -15.36 8.57
N ASP A 532 20.20 -15.35 9.12
CA ASP A 532 19.96 -15.12 10.55
C ASP A 532 20.18 -16.37 11.43
N GLY A 533 20.26 -17.56 10.82
CA GLY A 533 20.51 -18.83 11.51
C GLY A 533 19.41 -19.22 12.50
N ASP A 534 18.15 -19.15 12.06
CA ASP A 534 17.01 -19.44 12.93
C ASP A 534 16.78 -20.95 13.09
N VAL A 535 16.69 -21.37 14.35
CA VAL A 535 16.28 -22.72 14.77
C VAL A 535 15.00 -22.57 15.60
N VAL A 536 13.95 -23.29 15.24
CA VAL A 536 12.64 -23.20 15.89
C VAL A 536 12.26 -24.56 16.48
N ALA A 537 12.09 -24.65 17.79
CA ALA A 537 11.53 -25.83 18.46
C ALA A 537 10.10 -25.55 18.93
N ARG A 538 9.10 -25.89 18.12
CA ARG A 538 7.69 -25.57 18.41
C ARG A 538 7.13 -26.33 19.61
N SER A 539 7.68 -27.51 19.90
CA SER A 539 7.36 -28.34 21.06
C SER A 539 8.52 -29.32 21.31
N GLY A 540 8.37 -30.24 22.25
CA GLY A 540 9.32 -31.35 22.42
C GLY A 540 10.72 -30.95 22.88
N GLY A 541 11.58 -31.95 22.99
CA GLY A 541 13.01 -31.77 23.21
C GLY A 541 13.77 -32.44 22.08
N HIS A 542 14.57 -31.66 21.36
CA HIS A 542 15.31 -32.09 20.18
C HIS A 542 16.82 -31.98 20.43
N ARG A 543 17.60 -32.64 19.57
CA ARG A 543 19.05 -32.70 19.71
C ARG A 543 19.73 -32.43 18.37
N ILE A 544 20.79 -31.65 18.41
CA ILE A 544 21.73 -31.45 17.30
C ILE A 544 23.08 -32.00 17.78
N GLY A 545 23.38 -33.20 17.30
CA GLY A 545 24.58 -33.97 17.59
C GLY A 545 25.75 -33.70 16.67
N VAL A 546 25.53 -33.11 15.50
CA VAL A 546 26.59 -32.66 14.58
C VAL A 546 27.11 -31.26 14.93
N GLU A 547 28.31 -30.93 14.45
CA GLU A 547 28.84 -29.57 14.52
C GLU A 547 27.93 -28.60 13.76
N ILE A 548 27.56 -27.49 14.41
CA ILE A 548 27.06 -26.30 13.73
C ILE A 548 28.24 -25.41 13.33
N ALA A 549 28.44 -25.21 12.03
CA ALA A 549 29.55 -24.46 11.45
C ALA A 549 29.09 -23.18 10.73
N GLY A 550 30.04 -22.36 10.31
CA GLY A 550 29.80 -21.17 9.47
C GLY A 550 29.98 -19.84 10.19
N THR A 551 29.58 -18.75 9.56
CA THR A 551 29.74 -17.39 10.11
C THR A 551 28.45 -16.84 10.73
N ALA A 552 27.29 -17.39 10.39
CA ALA A 552 26.02 -16.97 10.96
C ALA A 552 25.94 -17.34 12.45
N GLY A 553 24.97 -16.72 13.15
CA GLY A 553 24.65 -17.05 14.52
C GLY A 553 23.70 -18.24 14.64
N LEU A 554 23.31 -18.54 15.88
CA LEU A 554 22.19 -19.43 16.19
C LEU A 554 21.12 -18.63 16.90
N GLN A 555 19.93 -18.56 16.34
CA GLN A 555 18.77 -17.90 16.92
C GLN A 555 17.70 -18.95 17.28
N LEU A 556 17.63 -19.34 18.55
CA LEU A 556 16.65 -20.31 19.04
C LEU A 556 15.33 -19.61 19.40
N SER A 557 14.22 -20.16 18.91
CA SER A 557 12.86 -19.76 19.29
C SER A 557 11.93 -20.96 19.43
N GLY A 558 10.72 -20.74 19.96
CA GLY A 558 9.76 -21.80 20.27
C GLY A 558 9.77 -22.21 21.74
N PRO A 559 8.69 -22.79 22.26
CA PRO A 559 8.60 -23.21 23.66
C PRO A 559 9.35 -24.53 23.96
N GLY A 560 9.77 -25.28 22.93
CA GLY A 560 10.51 -26.53 23.08
C GLY A 560 11.97 -26.33 23.49
N SER A 561 12.73 -27.43 23.49
CA SER A 561 14.17 -27.40 23.78
C SER A 561 15.02 -27.96 22.63
N VAL A 562 16.22 -27.40 22.48
CA VAL A 562 17.26 -27.90 21.57
C VAL A 562 18.51 -28.17 22.38
N THR A 563 19.04 -29.38 22.29
CA THR A 563 20.29 -29.80 22.93
C THR A 563 21.40 -29.85 21.90
N LEU A 564 22.47 -29.08 22.10
CA LEU A 564 23.70 -29.20 21.32
C LEU A 564 24.63 -30.18 22.02
N ALA A 565 25.25 -31.08 21.26
CA ALA A 565 26.17 -32.08 21.80
C ALA A 565 27.57 -32.09 21.15
N ALA A 566 27.77 -31.31 20.08
CA ALA A 566 29.06 -31.17 19.40
C ALA A 566 29.76 -29.85 19.75
N ALA A 567 31.07 -29.79 19.50
CA ALA A 567 31.80 -28.52 19.49
C ALA A 567 31.39 -27.71 18.25
N ASN A 568 30.64 -26.63 18.45
CA ASN A 568 30.13 -25.79 17.38
C ASN A 568 31.12 -24.67 17.06
N SER A 569 31.47 -24.52 15.78
CA SER A 569 32.47 -23.55 15.32
C SER A 569 31.88 -22.24 14.82
N TYR A 570 30.55 -22.10 14.75
CA TYR A 570 29.92 -20.89 14.26
C TYR A 570 30.34 -19.62 15.04
N ALA A 571 30.56 -18.52 14.32
CA ALA A 571 31.12 -17.29 14.89
C ALA A 571 30.06 -16.25 15.31
N GLY A 572 28.85 -16.33 14.76
CA GLY A 572 27.79 -15.36 15.03
C GLY A 572 27.20 -15.44 16.44
N LEU A 573 26.30 -14.51 16.75
CA LEU A 573 25.60 -14.44 18.04
C LEU A 573 24.81 -15.72 18.33
N THR A 574 24.90 -16.26 19.54
CA THR A 574 23.94 -17.24 20.05
C THR A 574 22.82 -16.48 20.77
N ARG A 575 21.61 -16.47 20.23
CA ARG A 575 20.45 -15.76 20.80
C ARG A 575 19.35 -16.75 21.10
N ILE A 576 18.93 -16.82 22.37
CA ILE A 576 17.81 -17.65 22.81
C ILE A 576 16.63 -16.71 23.07
N LYS A 577 15.74 -16.59 22.09
CA LYS A 577 14.56 -15.71 22.12
C LYS A 577 13.47 -16.29 23.03
N SER A 578 13.30 -17.62 23.00
CA SER A 578 12.35 -18.38 23.82
C SER A 578 12.77 -19.85 23.90
N GLY A 579 12.16 -20.63 24.80
CA GLY A 579 12.47 -22.06 24.96
C GLY A 579 13.76 -22.32 25.72
N THR A 580 14.34 -23.50 25.53
CA THR A 580 15.58 -23.91 26.20
C THR A 580 16.66 -24.34 25.21
N LEU A 581 17.80 -23.65 25.21
CA LEU A 581 19.03 -24.18 24.59
C LEU A 581 19.81 -24.93 25.66
N ARG A 582 20.08 -26.22 25.43
CA ARG A 582 20.87 -27.06 26.33
C ARG A 582 22.22 -27.39 25.71
N LEU A 583 23.28 -27.40 26.52
CA LEU A 583 24.60 -27.93 26.14
C LEU A 583 24.87 -29.20 26.95
N GLU A 584 25.35 -30.26 26.30
CA GLU A 584 25.71 -31.52 26.96
C GLU A 584 27.07 -32.06 26.50
N GLY A 585 27.72 -32.85 27.35
CA GLY A 585 28.98 -33.51 27.00
C GLY A 585 30.07 -32.50 26.62
N GLU A 586 30.63 -32.65 25.41
CA GLU A 586 31.67 -31.79 24.84
C GLU A 586 31.10 -30.60 24.05
N ALA A 587 29.81 -30.31 24.20
CA ALA A 587 29.17 -29.21 23.48
C ALA A 587 29.84 -27.87 23.78
N SER A 588 30.20 -27.15 22.72
CA SER A 588 30.84 -25.84 22.82
C SER A 588 30.17 -24.84 21.89
N ILE A 589 30.07 -23.60 22.36
CA ILE A 589 29.65 -22.40 21.60
C ILE A 589 30.69 -21.29 21.76
N ALA A 590 31.95 -21.67 22.01
CA ALA A 590 33.05 -20.78 22.36
C ALA A 590 33.36 -19.71 21.30
N ASN A 591 33.12 -20.02 20.01
CA ASN A 591 33.36 -19.09 18.91
C ASN A 591 32.30 -17.99 18.80
N SER A 592 31.14 -18.16 19.45
CA SER A 592 30.12 -17.13 19.53
C SER A 592 30.59 -16.01 20.45
N SER A 593 30.84 -14.81 19.90
CA SER A 593 31.30 -13.66 20.70
C SER A 593 30.30 -13.22 21.79
N ARG A 594 29.02 -13.55 21.62
CA ARG A 594 27.97 -13.22 22.58
C ARG A 594 26.91 -14.31 22.64
N VAL A 595 26.49 -14.65 23.86
CA VAL A 595 25.37 -15.54 24.16
C VAL A 595 24.30 -14.72 24.87
N GLN A 596 23.17 -14.50 24.21
CA GLN A 596 22.08 -13.68 24.73
C GLN A 596 20.88 -14.56 25.08
N VAL A 597 20.50 -14.57 26.36
CA VAL A 597 19.34 -15.32 26.88
C VAL A 597 18.24 -14.32 27.20
N GLU A 598 17.20 -14.27 26.38
CA GLU A 598 16.13 -13.27 26.53
C GLU A 598 15.11 -13.63 27.60
N HIS A 599 14.21 -12.69 27.91
CA HIS A 599 13.17 -12.88 28.91
C HIS A 599 12.31 -14.13 28.62
N GLY A 600 12.24 -15.04 29.59
CA GLY A 600 11.49 -16.30 29.47
C GLY A 600 12.22 -17.42 28.72
N ALA A 601 13.41 -17.18 28.19
CA ALA A 601 14.29 -18.21 27.63
C ALA A 601 15.21 -18.82 28.70
N THR A 602 15.71 -20.03 28.42
CA THR A 602 16.67 -20.75 29.27
C THR A 602 17.91 -21.20 28.49
N LEU A 603 19.09 -20.97 29.06
CA LEU A 603 20.33 -21.64 28.70
C LEU A 603 20.62 -22.71 29.78
N ASP A 604 20.54 -23.98 29.43
CA ASP A 604 20.85 -25.11 30.33
C ASP A 604 22.23 -25.68 30.02
N VAL A 605 23.16 -25.46 30.93
CA VAL A 605 24.55 -25.96 30.88
C VAL A 605 24.86 -26.90 32.05
N ALA A 606 23.84 -27.40 32.76
CA ALA A 606 24.05 -28.28 33.90
C ALA A 606 24.69 -29.63 33.53
N ALA A 607 24.60 -30.02 32.26
CA ALA A 607 25.20 -31.25 31.74
C ALA A 607 26.63 -31.05 31.18
N VAL A 608 27.19 -29.84 31.26
CA VAL A 608 28.58 -29.56 30.86
C VAL A 608 29.53 -29.92 31.99
N THR A 609 30.48 -30.83 31.71
CA THR A 609 31.50 -31.25 32.68
C THR A 609 32.33 -30.04 33.13
N ASP A 610 32.62 -29.93 34.44
CA ASP A 610 33.35 -28.81 35.07
C ASP A 610 32.69 -27.42 34.95
N GLY A 611 31.46 -27.36 34.44
CA GLY A 611 30.69 -26.13 34.24
C GLY A 611 31.00 -25.41 32.92
N PHE A 612 30.07 -24.58 32.47
CA PHE A 612 30.20 -23.82 31.23
C PHE A 612 31.22 -22.69 31.39
N ARG A 613 32.38 -22.82 30.75
CA ARG A 613 33.40 -21.79 30.72
C ARG A 613 33.21 -20.87 29.52
N THR A 614 32.99 -19.57 29.76
CA THR A 614 32.95 -18.58 28.66
C THR A 614 34.32 -18.45 28.00
N ALA A 615 34.34 -18.35 26.67
CA ALA A 615 35.58 -18.21 25.90
C ALA A 615 36.20 -16.81 26.04
N VAL A 616 37.46 -16.66 25.64
CA VAL A 616 38.16 -15.37 25.72
C VAL A 616 37.41 -14.29 24.94
N GLY A 617 37.06 -13.19 25.60
CA GLY A 617 36.29 -12.09 24.99
C GLY A 617 34.78 -12.36 24.83
N GLN A 618 34.29 -13.55 25.18
CA GLN A 618 32.87 -13.89 25.08
C GLN A 618 32.03 -13.16 26.13
N THR A 619 30.85 -12.69 25.72
CA THR A 619 29.84 -12.16 26.66
C THR A 619 28.66 -13.09 26.82
N LEU A 620 28.35 -13.54 28.05
CA LEU A 620 27.08 -14.17 28.38
C LEU A 620 26.13 -13.13 28.99
N ALA A 621 25.12 -12.74 28.23
CA ALA A 621 24.10 -11.76 28.61
C ALA A 621 22.78 -12.47 28.93
N ALA A 622 22.50 -12.68 30.21
CA ALA A 622 21.19 -13.14 30.67
C ALA A 622 20.22 -11.94 30.69
N ALA A 623 19.67 -11.56 29.55
CA ALA A 623 18.78 -10.39 29.36
C ALA A 623 17.33 -10.69 29.84
N GLY A 624 17.18 -11.00 31.12
CA GLY A 624 15.91 -11.42 31.74
C GLY A 624 15.63 -12.93 31.63
N GLY A 625 16.50 -13.68 30.95
CA GLY A 625 16.44 -15.14 30.84
C GLY A 625 17.05 -15.88 32.02
N ARG A 626 16.96 -17.21 31.98
CA ARG A 626 17.48 -18.11 33.01
C ARG A 626 18.71 -18.88 32.52
N VAL A 627 19.75 -18.97 33.33
CA VAL A 627 20.90 -19.84 33.10
C VAL A 627 20.91 -20.93 34.17
N VAL A 628 20.98 -22.19 33.74
CA VAL A 628 20.96 -23.38 34.61
C VAL A 628 22.30 -24.10 34.51
N GLY A 629 22.91 -24.47 35.64
CA GLY A 629 24.23 -25.11 35.69
C GLY A 629 25.36 -24.16 36.07
N ASP A 630 26.51 -24.74 36.44
CA ASP A 630 27.68 -23.98 36.88
C ASP A 630 28.28 -23.20 35.69
N VAL A 631 28.62 -21.94 35.91
CA VAL A 631 29.24 -21.05 34.91
C VAL A 631 30.60 -20.59 35.41
N VAL A 632 31.60 -20.60 34.53
CA VAL A 632 32.94 -20.07 34.77
C VAL A 632 33.20 -18.91 33.81
N VAL A 633 33.30 -17.69 34.35
CA VAL A 633 33.65 -16.51 33.57
C VAL A 633 35.14 -16.55 33.25
N GLY A 634 35.46 -16.80 31.98
CA GLY A 634 36.81 -16.88 31.45
C GLY A 634 37.54 -15.52 31.37
N ASN A 635 38.79 -15.58 30.95
CA ASN A 635 39.64 -14.40 30.79
C ASN A 635 39.07 -13.45 29.72
N ALA A 636 39.04 -12.14 30.02
CA ALA A 636 38.44 -11.11 29.19
C ALA A 636 36.96 -11.36 28.82
N SER A 637 36.29 -12.33 29.47
CA SER A 637 34.87 -12.59 29.27
C SER A 637 34.02 -11.71 30.18
N VAL A 638 32.76 -11.49 29.78
CA VAL A 638 31.79 -10.73 30.56
C VAL A 638 30.54 -11.57 30.82
N VAL A 639 30.02 -11.53 32.03
CA VAL A 639 28.65 -11.98 32.35
C VAL A 639 27.83 -10.77 32.82
N GLU A 640 26.65 -10.57 32.20
CA GLU A 640 25.80 -9.40 32.41
C GLU A 640 24.30 -9.70 32.19
N GLY A 641 23.44 -8.68 32.32
CA GLY A 641 21.99 -8.73 32.02
C GLY A 641 21.11 -8.96 33.26
N THR A 642 19.78 -8.82 33.17
CA THR A 642 18.84 -8.86 34.33
C THR A 642 18.31 -10.24 34.72
N GLY A 643 18.88 -11.32 34.17
CA GLY A 643 18.41 -12.69 34.31
C GLY A 643 18.83 -13.38 35.59
N SER A 644 18.47 -14.66 35.72
CA SER A 644 18.75 -15.48 36.91
C SER A 644 19.71 -16.64 36.60
N PHE A 645 20.62 -16.94 37.53
CA PHE A 645 21.47 -18.12 37.51
C PHE A 645 21.00 -19.10 38.59
N SER A 646 20.87 -20.39 38.28
CA SER A 646 20.38 -21.39 39.25
C SER A 646 21.47 -22.22 39.92
N ALA A 647 22.74 -21.96 39.62
CA ALA A 647 23.90 -22.63 40.20
C ALA A 647 25.10 -21.66 40.23
N ARG A 648 26.31 -22.18 40.51
CA ARG A 648 27.46 -21.33 40.87
C ARG A 648 27.96 -20.53 39.67
N VAL A 649 28.32 -19.27 39.91
CA VAL A 649 29.12 -18.47 38.98
C VAL A 649 30.52 -18.29 39.56
N ARG A 650 31.53 -18.81 38.88
CA ARG A 650 32.95 -18.66 39.22
C ARG A 650 33.61 -17.68 38.28
N VAL A 651 34.22 -16.62 38.79
CA VAL A 651 34.99 -15.70 37.94
C VAL A 651 36.46 -16.09 37.97
N ALA A 652 37.04 -16.40 36.80
CA ALA A 652 38.46 -16.69 36.65
C ALA A 652 39.25 -15.40 36.36
N ASP A 653 40.59 -15.49 36.40
CA ASP A 653 41.48 -14.35 36.18
C ASP A 653 41.19 -13.59 34.86
N GLY A 654 41.00 -12.27 34.99
CA GLY A 654 40.61 -11.35 33.91
C GLY A 654 39.16 -11.45 33.44
N GLY A 655 38.32 -12.26 34.07
CA GLY A 655 36.88 -12.28 33.84
C GLY A 655 36.14 -11.15 34.56
N ARG A 656 34.98 -10.75 34.03
CA ARG A 656 34.15 -9.68 34.60
C ARG A 656 32.71 -10.14 34.78
N LEU A 657 32.17 -9.88 35.96
CA LEU A 657 30.75 -10.05 36.24
C LEU A 657 30.14 -8.69 36.56
N GLN A 658 29.05 -8.32 35.90
CA GLN A 658 28.37 -7.05 36.12
C GLN A 658 27.03 -7.25 36.82
N VAL A 659 26.90 -6.75 38.05
CA VAL A 659 25.67 -6.86 38.86
C VAL A 659 25.12 -5.48 39.25
N GLY A 660 23.81 -5.40 39.47
CA GLY A 660 23.10 -4.17 39.88
C GLY A 660 22.47 -3.35 38.74
N GLY A 661 21.51 -2.48 39.08
CA GLY A 661 20.84 -1.57 38.12
C GLY A 661 20.03 -2.29 37.03
N THR A 662 20.29 -1.97 35.76
CA THR A 662 19.72 -2.67 34.58
C THR A 662 20.49 -3.95 34.18
N ARG A 663 21.37 -4.45 35.06
CA ARG A 663 22.18 -5.67 34.88
C ARG A 663 21.71 -6.75 35.88
N LEU A 664 22.59 -7.65 36.34
CA LEU A 664 22.14 -8.81 37.12
C LEU A 664 21.48 -8.36 38.43
N PRO A 665 20.27 -8.86 38.75
CA PRO A 665 19.58 -8.45 39.96
C PRO A 665 20.43 -8.81 41.18
N GLU A 666 20.51 -7.88 42.11
CA GLU A 666 21.16 -8.08 43.40
C GLU A 666 20.35 -9.10 44.19
N ALA A 667 20.76 -10.38 44.18
CA ALA A 667 20.10 -11.38 45.01
C ALA A 667 20.54 -11.19 46.47
N THR A 668 19.59 -11.24 47.40
CA THR A 668 19.81 -11.11 48.85
C THR A 668 20.71 -12.19 49.46
N ALA A 669 21.14 -13.17 48.67
CA ALA A 669 22.01 -14.28 49.07
C ALA A 669 23.36 -14.34 48.32
N LEU A 670 23.74 -13.29 47.56
CA LEU A 670 25.06 -13.24 46.91
C LEU A 670 26.17 -13.20 47.96
N ARG A 671 26.72 -14.36 48.33
CA ARG A 671 27.89 -14.46 49.18
C ARG A 671 29.14 -14.42 48.31
N ILE A 672 29.69 -13.23 48.10
CA ILE A 672 30.98 -13.05 47.44
C ILE A 672 32.07 -13.55 48.40
N ILE A 673 32.76 -14.63 48.02
CA ILE A 673 33.94 -15.11 48.73
C ILE A 673 35.16 -14.68 47.92
N ASP A 674 35.80 -13.59 48.33
CA ASP A 674 37.05 -13.09 47.75
C ASP A 674 37.99 -12.53 48.84
N ASN A 675 39.28 -12.44 48.54
CA ASN A 675 40.34 -11.92 49.43
C ASN A 675 40.85 -10.55 48.96
N PHE A 676 39.93 -9.59 48.79
CA PHE A 676 40.21 -8.19 48.42
C PHE A 676 41.30 -7.52 49.29
N GLN A 677 41.42 -7.96 50.53
CA GLN A 677 42.41 -7.47 51.48
C GLN A 677 43.84 -7.67 50.99
N THR A 678 44.12 -8.76 50.29
CA THR A 678 45.48 -9.09 49.83
C THR A 678 45.87 -8.27 48.60
N TYR A 679 44.93 -8.01 47.69
CA TYR A 679 45.16 -7.18 46.50
C TYR A 679 45.30 -5.69 46.82
N ASN A 680 44.44 -5.16 47.68
CA ASN A 680 44.49 -3.76 48.08
C ASN A 680 45.83 -3.45 48.77
N VAL A 681 46.36 -4.41 49.54
CA VAL A 681 47.68 -4.30 50.19
C VAL A 681 48.84 -4.41 49.18
N ALA A 682 48.74 -5.29 48.18
CA ALA A 682 49.82 -5.49 47.20
C ALA A 682 49.94 -4.37 46.16
N THR A 683 48.82 -3.73 45.79
CA THR A 683 48.79 -2.75 44.69
C THR A 683 48.62 -1.31 45.14
N GLY A 684 48.21 -1.07 46.40
CA GLY A 684 47.87 0.26 46.90
C GLY A 684 46.58 0.85 46.31
N ASN A 685 45.86 0.10 45.48
CA ASN A 685 44.53 0.45 44.98
C ASN A 685 43.44 0.02 45.97
N THR A 686 42.28 0.68 45.93
CA THR A 686 41.12 0.32 46.76
C THR A 686 40.00 -0.20 45.87
N VAL A 687 39.85 -1.51 45.78
CA VAL A 687 38.71 -2.16 45.12
C VAL A 687 37.96 -2.97 46.18
N GLY A 688 36.66 -2.73 46.34
CA GLY A 688 35.73 -3.57 47.10
C GLY A 688 36.06 -3.75 48.60
N ALA A 689 35.40 -2.95 49.44
CA ALA A 689 35.28 -3.00 50.91
C ALA A 689 36.45 -2.44 51.78
N ASN A 690 36.18 -1.26 52.34
CA ASN A 690 36.60 -0.85 53.70
C ASN A 690 35.44 -1.21 54.67
N PRO A 691 35.65 -1.50 55.97
CA PRO A 691 34.63 -1.70 57.01
C PRO A 691 33.47 -0.67 57.15
N GLY A 692 33.32 0.31 56.25
CA GLY A 692 32.34 1.40 56.31
C GLY A 692 31.18 1.36 55.31
N GLY A 693 30.99 0.28 54.53
CA GLY A 693 29.84 0.14 53.63
C GLY A 693 30.11 0.57 52.17
N ASP A 694 29.30 0.00 51.29
CA ASP A 694 29.45 -0.01 49.82
C ASP A 694 29.37 1.39 49.19
N VAL A 695 30.44 1.82 48.51
CA VAL A 695 30.53 3.10 47.79
C VAL A 695 30.06 3.00 46.33
N THR A 696 29.58 1.85 45.88
CA THR A 696 29.12 1.67 44.49
C THR A 696 27.64 2.00 44.26
N GLY A 697 26.88 2.30 45.32
CA GLY A 697 25.43 2.54 45.20
C GLY A 697 24.66 1.33 44.62
N GLY A 698 25.17 0.11 44.81
CA GLY A 698 24.55 -1.13 44.34
C GLY A 698 24.91 -1.55 42.91
N ALA A 699 25.88 -0.89 42.26
CA ALA A 699 26.38 -1.28 40.93
C ALA A 699 27.82 -1.83 41.05
N TRP A 700 27.95 -3.14 41.23
CA TRP A 700 29.25 -3.79 41.32
C TRP A 700 29.78 -4.10 39.91
N ASP A 701 30.90 -3.45 39.59
CA ASP A 701 31.68 -3.63 38.37
C ASP A 701 33.06 -4.19 38.71
N GLY A 702 33.08 -5.37 39.32
CA GLY A 702 34.31 -5.99 39.81
C GLY A 702 35.10 -6.64 38.68
N VAL A 703 36.31 -6.13 38.41
CA VAL A 703 37.36 -6.86 37.67
C VAL A 703 38.11 -7.71 38.69
N PHE A 704 38.20 -9.02 38.44
CA PHE A 704 38.93 -9.95 39.31
C PHE A 704 40.45 -9.77 39.18
N ASP A 705 41.15 -9.66 40.30
CA ASP A 705 42.56 -9.27 40.37
C ASP A 705 43.60 -10.38 40.11
N GLY A 706 43.15 -11.60 39.86
CA GLY A 706 44.03 -12.70 39.46
C GLY A 706 44.75 -13.44 40.58
N THR A 707 44.46 -13.19 41.86
CA THR A 707 45.11 -13.92 42.97
C THR A 707 44.38 -15.20 43.41
N SER A 708 43.07 -15.36 43.13
CA SER A 708 42.30 -16.61 43.32
C SER A 708 40.93 -16.61 42.57
N ASN A 709 40.19 -17.73 42.60
CA ASN A 709 38.82 -17.80 42.05
C ASN A 709 37.81 -17.18 43.04
N ALA A 710 36.96 -16.24 42.62
CA ALA A 710 35.76 -15.93 43.41
C ALA A 710 34.60 -16.86 43.10
N ARG A 711 33.82 -17.09 44.14
CA ARG A 711 32.58 -17.85 44.09
C ARG A 711 31.41 -16.93 44.44
N ILE A 712 30.39 -16.98 43.60
CA ILE A 712 29.05 -16.51 43.92
C ILE A 712 28.16 -17.75 44.00
N ALA A 713 27.65 -18.00 45.20
CA ALA A 713 26.82 -19.16 45.53
C ALA A 713 25.34 -18.83 45.39
#